data_AF-A0A521SI40-F1
#
_entry.id   AF-A0A521SI40-F1
#
_cell.length_a   1.000
_cell.length_b   1.000
_cell.length_c   1.000
_cell.angle_alpha   90.00
_cell.angle_beta   90.00
_cell.angle_gamma   90.00
#
_symmetry.space_group_name_H-M   'P 1'
#
loop_
_entity.id
_entity.type
_entity.pdbx_description
1 polymer ?
#
loop_
_entity_poly.entity_id
_entity_poly.type
_entity_poly.pdbx_seq_one_letter_code
_entity_poly.pdbx_strand_id
1 'polypeptide(L)'
;MQSRSLYEQTLVSLGWPEIIDFLARQTVLAITAERCRALPFLEAPETVRERLSAVWEGVLLLKGSSHIPLSAVADPRPCFTRAAKGAVLEGAELRGIHDLLEQVESVRSFLVRKREEVPRLFQIAIQLEPLEALRRNIASAIDPEGRIREGATPALRALTAEATRARETITEQLDKMLRSSRYEKLLQESYYTERDGRFVLPFKVSDQNKEGGVVHDLSASGATAFVEPRELVGPNNRLRVAQLAVAREVERILRSLSEAVGREGERLLRNLEILAEIDLLRASATLAERIGGICPQVNEGGVIRLFDVRHPLLLLRKGSVVPNDILIEEGHRALILSGPNTGGKTVLLKSVGLLALMVRAGLPIPCREGSEIPLFPAVVADIGDDQDLSRDLSSFSAHLQKILAILEAAPAGALVLLDELVTSTDPAEGAALAAAILMELADREMRVVTTTHYPSLKGLAQVDPRFLNGSLAFDLEQLAPTYRLVLGIPGRSAALEMAARLGLPESVLARAREQLRPQETAMERVIAELERERRTAEEERRRWGALRAEAEEAAAIQKEGAARWEMSEREIQKKVRQKVAEAVSEARSEIAALMTSLKEKRDPALIKKGRETLSEIEKKIGDGLVRREPDSARPSLQAGQRVEVLSLRKQGTLLDSPEGLKKVRVRIGNQTLSVSPDAIEGVLQSPEEKAEKPSAPISVDSGESSLDLIGKRVEEALEILERFLDRAILGSQREVRLVHGHGSGRLKKAIREYLSSSPYVARFRPGDLLEGGDAVTILTLKEE
;
A
#
# COMPACT_ATOMS: atom_id res chain seq x y z
N MET A 1 -17.75 -37.22 -1.11
CA MET A 1 -16.85 -37.19 0.07
C MET A 1 -15.41 -36.88 -0.31
N GLN A 2 -14.85 -37.49 -1.37
CA GLN A 2 -13.47 -37.22 -1.81
C GLN A 2 -13.20 -35.75 -2.23
N SER A 3 -14.16 -35.08 -2.87
CA SER A 3 -14.01 -33.66 -3.25
C SER A 3 -13.91 -32.69 -2.05
N ARG A 4 -14.70 -32.90 -0.99
CA ARG A 4 -14.59 -32.09 0.25
C ARG A 4 -13.22 -32.26 0.92
N SER A 5 -12.69 -33.49 0.92
CA SER A 5 -11.36 -33.78 1.43
C SER A 5 -10.25 -33.05 0.65
N LEU A 6 -10.39 -32.90 -0.68
CA LEU A 6 -9.37 -32.23 -1.51
C LEU A 6 -9.27 -30.72 -1.21
N TYR A 7 -10.42 -30.04 -1.10
CA TYR A 7 -10.44 -28.60 -0.79
C TYR A 7 -9.94 -28.33 0.62
N GLU A 8 -10.35 -29.11 1.62
CA GLU A 8 -9.87 -28.98 2.99
C GLU A 8 -8.35 -29.17 3.09
N GLN A 9 -7.81 -30.19 2.43
CA GLN A 9 -6.36 -30.41 2.33
C GLN A 9 -5.65 -29.24 1.64
N THR A 10 -6.24 -28.68 0.59
CA THR A 10 -5.70 -27.49 -0.10
C THR A 10 -5.61 -26.28 0.84
N LEU A 11 -6.64 -26.02 1.66
CA LEU A 11 -6.62 -24.92 2.61
C LEU A 11 -5.49 -25.08 3.63
N VAL A 12 -5.30 -26.30 4.15
CA VAL A 12 -4.23 -26.60 5.11
C VAL A 12 -2.85 -26.48 4.46
N SER A 13 -2.65 -27.06 3.26
CA SER A 13 -1.34 -27.06 2.59
C SER A 13 -0.87 -25.65 2.21
N LEU A 14 -1.80 -24.75 1.87
CA LEU A 14 -1.53 -23.35 1.56
C LEU A 14 -1.38 -22.45 2.81
N GLY A 15 -1.73 -22.93 3.99
CA GLY A 15 -1.67 -22.17 5.24
C GLY A 15 -2.82 -21.17 5.42
N TRP A 16 -4.01 -21.49 4.88
CA TRP A 16 -5.22 -20.71 5.08
C TRP A 16 -5.64 -20.59 6.57
N PRO A 17 -5.59 -21.66 7.39
CA PRO A 17 -5.96 -21.58 8.80
C PRO A 17 -5.16 -20.53 9.58
N GLU A 18 -3.89 -20.32 9.27
CA GLU A 18 -3.06 -19.33 9.94
C GLU A 18 -3.46 -17.88 9.61
N ILE A 19 -3.89 -17.61 8.37
CA ILE A 19 -4.43 -16.29 7.99
C ILE A 19 -5.73 -16.03 8.75
N ILE A 20 -6.60 -17.04 8.82
CA ILE A 20 -7.88 -16.95 9.49
C ILE A 20 -7.74 -16.81 11.00
N ASP A 21 -6.80 -17.53 11.62
CA ASP A 21 -6.52 -17.39 13.05
C ASP A 21 -5.94 -16.01 13.36
N PHE A 22 -5.03 -15.50 12.52
CA PHE A 22 -4.55 -14.12 12.66
C PHE A 22 -5.70 -13.12 12.58
N LEU A 23 -6.56 -13.24 11.57
CA LEU A 23 -7.72 -12.36 11.35
C LEU A 23 -8.69 -12.41 12.55
N ALA A 24 -9.02 -13.60 13.04
CA ALA A 24 -9.89 -13.80 14.21
C ALA A 24 -9.33 -13.12 15.47
N ARG A 25 -8.01 -13.16 15.69
CA ARG A 25 -7.35 -12.46 16.80
C ARG A 25 -7.39 -10.93 16.70
N GLN A 26 -7.56 -10.39 15.49
CA GLN A 26 -7.71 -8.93 15.30
C GLN A 26 -9.13 -8.44 15.58
N THR A 27 -10.11 -9.34 15.70
CA THR A 27 -11.51 -8.96 15.96
C THR A 27 -11.73 -8.56 17.41
N VAL A 28 -12.76 -7.74 17.65
CA VAL A 28 -13.12 -7.26 18.98
C VAL A 28 -14.33 -8.03 19.54
N LEU A 29 -15.24 -8.48 18.67
CA LEU A 29 -16.44 -9.22 19.07
C LEU A 29 -16.25 -10.73 18.88
N ALA A 30 -16.72 -11.52 19.84
CA ALA A 30 -16.62 -12.99 19.79
C ALA A 30 -17.32 -13.58 18.56
N ILE A 31 -18.50 -13.06 18.20
CA ILE A 31 -19.24 -13.46 16.99
C ILE A 31 -18.43 -13.20 15.70
N THR A 32 -17.61 -12.15 15.66
CA THR A 32 -16.75 -11.86 14.52
C THR A 32 -15.64 -12.89 14.42
N ALA A 33 -15.01 -13.26 15.54
CA ALA A 33 -13.99 -14.31 15.56
C ALA A 33 -14.52 -15.66 15.06
N GLU A 34 -15.76 -16.02 15.41
CA GLU A 34 -16.46 -17.19 14.85
C GLU A 34 -16.66 -17.06 13.33
N ARG A 35 -17.12 -15.89 12.86
CA ARG A 35 -17.31 -15.60 11.43
C ARG A 35 -16.01 -15.63 10.64
N CYS A 36 -14.89 -15.16 11.19
CA CYS A 36 -13.57 -15.28 10.57
C CYS A 36 -13.24 -16.75 10.30
N ARG A 37 -13.48 -17.63 11.28
CA ARG A 37 -13.20 -19.07 11.15
C ARG A 37 -14.03 -19.77 10.08
N ALA A 38 -15.21 -19.22 9.78
CA ALA A 38 -16.11 -19.69 8.73
C ALA A 38 -16.22 -18.70 7.56
N LEU A 39 -15.18 -17.91 7.29
CA LEU A 39 -15.21 -16.86 6.27
C LEU A 39 -15.50 -17.48 4.89
N PRO A 40 -16.58 -17.07 4.20
CA PRO A 40 -16.97 -17.68 2.94
C PRO A 40 -16.05 -17.24 1.81
N PHE A 41 -15.87 -18.13 0.82
CA PHE A 41 -15.32 -17.75 -0.47
C PHE A 41 -16.44 -17.21 -1.34
N LEU A 42 -16.26 -15.99 -1.83
CA LEU A 42 -17.18 -15.30 -2.73
C LEU A 42 -17.00 -15.84 -4.17
N GLU A 43 -18.10 -15.93 -4.89
CA GLU A 43 -18.14 -16.54 -6.24
C GLU A 43 -18.20 -15.49 -7.37
N ALA A 44 -18.66 -14.26 -7.06
CA ALA A 44 -18.84 -13.20 -8.05
C ALA A 44 -17.74 -12.11 -7.92
N PRO A 45 -17.09 -11.70 -9.04
CA PRO A 45 -16.07 -10.64 -9.04
C PRO A 45 -16.56 -9.32 -8.46
N GLU A 46 -17.82 -8.93 -8.72
CA GLU A 46 -18.44 -7.71 -8.18
C GLU A 46 -18.50 -7.73 -6.66
N THR A 47 -18.91 -8.85 -6.08
CA THR A 47 -19.02 -9.00 -4.63
C THR A 47 -17.65 -8.95 -3.96
N VAL A 48 -16.63 -9.55 -4.59
CA VAL A 48 -15.23 -9.46 -4.13
C VAL A 48 -14.73 -8.01 -4.20
N ARG A 49 -14.97 -7.32 -5.33
CA ARG A 49 -14.57 -5.92 -5.51
C ARG A 49 -15.23 -5.00 -4.48
N GLU A 50 -16.50 -5.22 -4.19
CA GLU A 50 -17.24 -4.45 -3.20
C GLU A 50 -16.71 -4.69 -1.78
N ARG A 51 -16.44 -5.96 -1.44
CA ARG A 51 -15.84 -6.36 -0.16
C ARG A 51 -14.45 -5.74 0.02
N LEU A 52 -13.58 -5.85 -0.98
CA LEU A 52 -12.24 -5.26 -0.97
C LEU A 52 -12.30 -3.74 -0.82
N SER A 53 -13.23 -3.08 -1.52
CA SER A 53 -13.42 -1.63 -1.41
C SER A 53 -13.86 -1.21 -0.01
N ALA A 54 -14.76 -1.96 0.62
CA ALA A 54 -15.17 -1.72 2.00
C ALA A 54 -14.01 -1.96 3.01
N VAL A 55 -13.14 -2.94 2.77
CA VAL A 55 -11.92 -3.13 3.57
C VAL A 55 -10.96 -1.96 3.38
N TRP A 56 -10.80 -1.46 2.14
CA TRP A 56 -9.92 -0.33 1.85
C TRP A 56 -10.36 0.95 2.55
N GLU A 57 -11.67 1.20 2.66
CA GLU A 57 -12.20 2.29 3.49
C GLU A 57 -11.76 2.16 4.95
N GLY A 58 -11.74 0.93 5.49
CA GLY A 58 -11.16 0.65 6.81
C GLY A 58 -9.67 0.98 6.90
N VAL A 59 -8.90 0.69 5.85
CA VAL A 59 -7.46 1.04 5.77
C VAL A 59 -7.27 2.56 5.74
N LEU A 60 -8.12 3.29 5.03
CA LEU A 60 -8.08 4.76 4.99
C LEU A 60 -8.34 5.37 6.38
N LEU A 61 -9.28 4.82 7.15
CA LEU A 61 -9.53 5.25 8.53
C LEU A 61 -8.30 5.04 9.42
N LEU A 62 -7.65 3.87 9.35
CA LEU A 62 -6.43 3.57 10.11
C LEU A 62 -5.29 4.54 9.76
N LYS A 63 -5.06 4.81 8.46
CA LYS A 63 -4.04 5.78 8.01
C LYS A 63 -4.33 7.21 8.48
N GLY A 64 -5.60 7.58 8.63
CA GLY A 64 -6.03 8.87 9.17
C GLY A 64 -6.09 8.94 10.70
N SER A 65 -5.51 7.96 11.41
CA SER A 65 -5.56 7.83 12.88
C SER A 65 -6.98 7.88 13.46
N SER A 66 -7.96 7.43 12.67
CA SER A 66 -9.37 7.42 13.03
C SER A 66 -9.80 5.98 13.27
N HIS A 67 -10.15 5.64 14.51
CA HIS A 67 -10.57 4.29 14.87
C HIS A 67 -12.09 4.22 15.04
N ILE A 68 -12.70 3.18 14.47
CA ILE A 68 -14.11 2.87 14.71
C ILE A 68 -14.29 2.60 16.21
N PRO A 69 -15.22 3.27 16.91
CA PRO A 69 -15.37 3.18 18.36
C PRO A 69 -16.07 1.87 18.77
N LEU A 70 -15.35 0.77 18.60
CA LEU A 70 -15.81 -0.59 18.85
C LEU A 70 -15.04 -1.19 20.03
N SER A 71 -15.75 -1.70 21.03
CA SER A 71 -15.21 -2.33 22.23
C SER A 71 -15.70 -3.77 22.39
N ALA A 72 -14.97 -4.57 23.16
CA ALA A 72 -15.37 -5.95 23.44
C ALA A 72 -16.60 -5.94 24.35
N VAL A 73 -17.58 -6.79 24.03
CA VAL A 73 -18.78 -7.02 24.85
C VAL A 73 -18.95 -8.52 25.08
N ALA A 74 -19.50 -8.89 26.23
CA ALA A 74 -19.90 -10.27 26.49
C ALA A 74 -20.96 -10.71 25.46
N ASP A 75 -20.92 -11.97 25.02
CA ASP A 75 -21.84 -12.46 24.00
C ASP A 75 -23.30 -12.35 24.47
N PRO A 76 -24.12 -11.48 23.87
CA PRO A 76 -25.48 -11.22 24.34
C PRO A 76 -26.51 -12.16 23.70
N ARG A 77 -26.11 -13.02 22.74
CA ARG A 77 -27.00 -13.96 22.03
C ARG A 77 -27.81 -14.85 22.99
N PRO A 78 -27.22 -15.45 24.04
CA PRO A 78 -27.98 -16.27 24.99
C PRO A 78 -29.05 -15.46 25.73
N CYS A 79 -28.81 -14.17 26.00
CA CYS A 79 -29.76 -13.29 26.64
C CYS A 79 -30.98 -13.05 25.75
N PHE A 80 -30.78 -12.81 24.45
CA PHE A 80 -31.88 -12.60 23.51
C PHE A 80 -32.80 -13.82 23.44
N THR A 81 -32.24 -15.02 23.31
CA THR A 81 -33.03 -16.25 23.20
C THR A 81 -33.79 -16.57 24.49
N ARG A 82 -33.18 -16.38 25.67
CA ARG A 82 -33.84 -16.63 26.96
C ARG A 82 -34.94 -15.60 27.23
N ALA A 83 -34.67 -14.32 26.99
CA ALA A 83 -35.65 -13.25 27.17
C ALA A 83 -36.86 -13.41 26.25
N ALA A 84 -36.66 -13.81 24.99
CA ALA A 84 -37.75 -14.13 24.06
C ALA A 84 -38.64 -15.29 24.54
N LYS A 85 -38.10 -16.22 25.34
CA LYS A 85 -38.83 -17.33 25.97
C LYS A 85 -39.46 -16.96 27.32
N GLY A 86 -39.39 -15.70 27.74
CA GLY A 86 -39.95 -15.22 28.99
C GLY A 86 -39.06 -15.40 30.23
N ALA A 87 -37.77 -15.71 30.05
CA ALA A 87 -36.84 -15.75 31.18
C ALA A 87 -36.54 -14.32 31.69
N VAL A 88 -36.32 -14.20 33.00
CA VAL A 88 -35.88 -12.95 33.63
C VAL A 88 -34.36 -12.87 33.57
N LEU A 89 -33.85 -11.80 32.96
CA LEU A 89 -32.42 -11.49 32.90
C LEU A 89 -31.95 -10.82 34.19
N GLU A 90 -30.70 -11.08 34.55
CA GLU A 90 -30.03 -10.43 35.67
C GLU A 90 -29.56 -9.01 35.30
N GLY A 91 -29.31 -8.18 36.32
CA GLY A 91 -28.91 -6.79 36.09
C GLY A 91 -27.60 -6.64 35.30
N ALA A 92 -26.63 -7.52 35.50
CA ALA A 92 -25.37 -7.55 34.73
C ALA A 92 -25.62 -7.88 33.24
N GLU A 93 -26.57 -8.76 32.95
CA GLU A 93 -26.92 -9.13 31.57
C GLU A 93 -27.63 -7.97 30.85
N LEU A 94 -28.55 -7.29 31.55
CA LEU A 94 -29.20 -6.08 31.06
C LEU A 94 -28.19 -4.96 30.81
N ARG A 95 -27.17 -4.82 31.68
CA ARG A 95 -26.08 -3.87 31.46
C ARG A 95 -25.31 -4.17 30.18
N GLY A 96 -24.97 -5.44 29.92
CA GLY A 96 -24.32 -5.83 28.66
C GLY A 96 -25.15 -5.50 27.41
N ILE A 97 -26.49 -5.60 27.49
CA ILE A 97 -27.38 -5.18 26.39
C ILE A 97 -27.39 -3.67 26.22
N HIS A 98 -27.35 -2.90 27.31
CA HIS A 98 -27.19 -1.46 27.24
C HIS A 98 -25.86 -1.09 26.57
N ASP A 99 -24.74 -1.72 26.95
CA ASP A 99 -23.41 -1.48 26.36
C ASP A 99 -23.41 -1.73 24.86
N LEU A 100 -24.04 -2.82 24.41
CA LEU A 100 -24.25 -3.10 22.99
C LEU A 100 -24.98 -1.95 22.30
N LEU A 101 -26.10 -1.46 22.85
CA LEU A 101 -26.88 -0.38 22.25
C LEU A 101 -26.12 0.97 22.22
N GLU A 102 -25.34 1.25 23.25
CA GLU A 102 -24.44 2.41 23.28
C GLU A 102 -23.38 2.33 22.19
N GLN A 103 -22.81 1.14 21.98
CA GLN A 103 -21.84 0.87 20.92
C GLN A 103 -22.46 0.96 19.52
N VAL A 104 -23.70 0.48 19.33
CA VAL A 104 -24.48 0.64 18.10
C VAL A 104 -24.61 2.12 17.74
N GLU A 105 -25.01 2.96 18.69
CA GLU A 105 -25.15 4.40 18.48
C GLU A 105 -23.79 5.07 18.19
N SER A 106 -22.76 4.74 18.96
CA SER A 106 -21.41 5.31 18.81
C SER A 106 -20.82 5.01 17.42
N VAL A 107 -20.88 3.75 16.98
CA VAL A 107 -20.39 3.33 15.66
C VAL A 107 -21.20 3.98 14.54
N ARG A 108 -22.53 3.98 14.65
CA ARG A 108 -23.41 4.63 13.66
C ARG A 108 -23.09 6.12 13.54
N SER A 109 -23.07 6.84 14.65
CA SER A 109 -22.78 8.28 14.68
C SER A 109 -21.39 8.61 14.13
N PHE A 110 -20.37 7.79 14.42
CA PHE A 110 -19.03 7.94 13.88
C PHE A 110 -19.00 7.80 12.35
N LEU A 111 -19.56 6.72 11.80
CA LEU A 111 -19.53 6.44 10.36
C LEU A 111 -20.44 7.38 9.55
N VAL A 112 -21.54 7.87 10.14
CA VAL A 112 -22.40 8.90 9.52
C VAL A 112 -21.64 10.22 9.32
N ARG A 113 -20.81 10.64 10.28
CA ARG A 113 -19.98 11.85 10.15
C ARG A 113 -18.92 11.72 9.07
N LYS A 114 -18.54 10.48 8.72
CA LYS A 114 -17.50 10.12 7.76
C LYS A 114 -18.06 9.62 6.43
N ARG A 115 -19.35 9.82 6.14
CA ARG A 115 -20.05 9.30 4.94
C ARG A 115 -19.38 9.61 3.60
N GLU A 116 -18.67 10.74 3.49
CA GLU A 116 -17.98 11.16 2.26
C GLU A 116 -16.62 10.47 2.11
N GLU A 117 -15.96 10.14 3.23
CA GLU A 117 -14.66 9.46 3.26
C GLU A 117 -14.82 7.94 3.14
N VAL A 118 -15.86 7.37 3.75
CA VAL A 118 -16.10 5.92 3.83
C VAL A 118 -17.56 5.56 3.48
N PRO A 119 -17.98 5.75 2.21
CA PRO A 119 -19.37 5.56 1.80
C PRO A 119 -19.89 4.13 2.02
N ARG A 120 -19.08 3.08 1.83
CA ARG A 120 -19.52 1.69 2.01
C ARG A 120 -19.69 1.31 3.47
N LEU A 121 -18.74 1.68 4.32
CA LEU A 121 -18.88 1.51 5.77
C LEU A 121 -20.09 2.29 6.29
N PHE A 122 -20.37 3.47 5.74
CA PHE A 122 -21.58 4.22 6.03
C PHE A 122 -22.87 3.46 5.61
N GLN A 123 -22.91 2.85 4.43
CA GLN A 123 -24.07 2.05 3.98
C GLN A 123 -24.34 0.84 4.88
N ILE A 124 -23.31 0.25 5.47
CA ILE A 124 -23.46 -0.82 6.47
C ILE A 124 -23.98 -0.21 7.78
N ALA A 125 -23.36 0.89 8.25
CA ALA A 125 -23.67 1.50 9.53
C ALA A 125 -25.07 2.15 9.60
N ILE A 126 -25.64 2.64 8.48
CA ILE A 126 -26.96 3.26 8.48
C ILE A 126 -28.09 2.26 8.80
N GLN A 127 -27.82 0.97 8.62
CA GLN A 127 -28.74 -0.12 8.96
C GLN A 127 -28.80 -0.41 10.47
N LEU A 128 -27.84 0.10 11.25
CA LEU A 128 -27.83 -0.03 12.71
C LEU A 128 -29.03 0.71 13.33
N GLU A 129 -29.75 0.03 14.21
CA GLU A 129 -30.91 0.55 14.92
C GLU A 129 -30.59 0.82 16.40
N PRO A 130 -30.42 2.07 16.87
CA PRO A 130 -29.96 2.37 18.24
C PRO A 130 -30.92 1.95 19.37
N LEU A 131 -32.19 1.65 19.05
CA LEU A 131 -33.24 1.28 20.02
C LEU A 131 -33.30 2.20 21.25
N GLU A 132 -33.32 3.52 21.03
CA GLU A 132 -33.23 4.54 22.09
C GLU A 132 -34.22 4.39 23.25
N ALA A 133 -35.41 3.84 23.00
CA ALA A 133 -36.37 3.55 24.06
C ALA A 133 -35.87 2.44 24.99
N LEU A 134 -35.41 1.32 24.45
CA LEU A 134 -34.86 0.20 25.22
C LEU A 134 -33.59 0.62 25.96
N ARG A 135 -32.67 1.31 25.28
CA ARG A 135 -31.42 1.80 25.86
C ARG A 135 -31.68 2.70 27.07
N ARG A 136 -32.57 3.69 26.94
CA ARG A 136 -32.94 4.59 28.05
C ARG A 136 -33.64 3.88 29.19
N ASN A 137 -34.52 2.92 28.90
CA ASN A 137 -35.22 2.15 29.92
C ASN A 137 -34.27 1.30 30.77
N ILE A 138 -33.25 0.70 30.14
CA ILE A 138 -32.21 -0.03 30.88
C ILE A 138 -31.34 0.96 31.67
N ALA A 139 -30.90 2.05 31.05
CA ALA A 139 -30.04 3.06 31.70
C ALA A 139 -30.66 3.71 32.95
N SER A 140 -31.98 3.93 32.93
CA SER A 140 -32.72 4.53 34.06
C SER A 140 -32.92 3.57 35.22
N ALA A 141 -32.90 2.26 34.97
CA ALA A 141 -33.16 1.23 35.96
C ALA A 141 -31.88 0.54 36.48
N ILE A 142 -30.85 0.41 35.64
CA ILE A 142 -29.61 -0.34 35.93
C ILE A 142 -28.42 0.62 35.95
N ASP A 143 -27.53 0.47 36.94
CA ASP A 143 -26.29 1.23 37.06
C ASP A 143 -25.11 0.57 36.30
N PRO A 144 -23.94 1.23 36.20
CA PRO A 144 -22.77 0.67 35.52
C PRO A 144 -22.29 -0.68 36.11
N GLU A 145 -22.52 -0.91 37.41
CA GLU A 145 -22.17 -2.14 38.12
C GLU A 145 -23.20 -3.28 37.93
N GLY A 146 -24.27 -3.04 37.17
CA GLY A 146 -25.33 -4.03 36.93
C GLY A 146 -26.32 -4.19 38.09
N ARG A 147 -26.37 -3.23 39.03
CA ARG A 147 -27.34 -3.20 40.13
C ARG A 147 -28.53 -2.32 39.75
N ILE A 148 -29.66 -2.56 40.40
CA ILE A 148 -30.86 -1.74 40.21
C ILE A 148 -30.68 -0.42 40.96
N ARG A 149 -30.89 0.67 40.25
CA ARG A 149 -30.90 2.02 40.82
C ARG A 149 -32.09 2.17 41.76
N GLU A 150 -31.87 2.75 42.95
CA GLU A 150 -32.95 3.05 43.91
C GLU A 150 -34.06 3.94 43.30
N GLY A 151 -33.69 4.77 42.34
CA GLY A 151 -34.60 5.65 41.61
C GLY A 151 -35.29 5.03 40.39
N ALA A 152 -35.11 3.73 40.12
CA ALA A 152 -35.64 3.08 38.92
C ALA A 152 -37.16 3.24 38.77
N THR A 153 -37.90 3.15 39.88
CA THR A 153 -39.33 3.46 39.94
C THR A 153 -39.65 4.25 41.21
N PRO A 154 -40.70 5.11 41.21
CA PRO A 154 -41.17 5.77 42.43
C PRO A 154 -41.58 4.76 43.52
N ALA A 155 -42.14 3.62 43.11
CA ALA A 155 -42.53 2.54 44.00
C ALA A 155 -41.31 1.90 44.70
N LEU A 156 -40.26 1.57 43.94
CA LEU A 156 -39.02 1.02 44.50
C LEU A 156 -38.41 2.00 45.51
N ARG A 157 -38.32 3.29 45.15
CA ARG A 157 -37.79 4.32 46.05
C ARG A 157 -38.57 4.39 47.37
N ALA A 158 -39.90 4.35 47.30
CA ALA A 158 -40.75 4.40 48.49
C ALA A 158 -40.56 3.16 49.38
N LEU A 159 -40.51 1.96 48.78
CA LEU A 159 -40.30 0.70 49.50
C LEU A 159 -38.90 0.60 50.11
N THR A 160 -37.87 1.05 49.40
CA THR A 160 -36.50 1.10 49.93
C THR A 160 -36.42 2.08 51.11
N ALA A 161 -37.03 3.26 51.01
CA ALA A 161 -37.10 4.20 52.12
C ALA A 161 -37.87 3.64 53.34
N GLU A 162 -38.92 2.85 53.12
CA GLU A 162 -39.62 2.13 54.19
C GLU A 162 -38.72 1.08 54.86
N ALA A 163 -38.00 0.28 54.08
CA ALA A 163 -37.05 -0.71 54.60
C ALA A 163 -35.91 -0.05 55.39
N THR A 164 -35.35 1.06 54.90
CA THR A 164 -34.30 1.82 55.59
C THR A 164 -34.82 2.39 56.91
N ARG A 165 -36.01 3.02 56.92
CA ARG A 165 -36.62 3.53 58.17
C ARG A 165 -36.93 2.42 59.18
N ALA A 166 -37.40 1.26 58.71
CA ALA A 166 -37.64 0.11 59.57
C ALA A 166 -36.34 -0.39 60.21
N ARG A 167 -35.24 -0.43 59.43
CA ARG A 167 -33.90 -0.78 59.92
C ARG A 167 -33.39 0.23 60.94
N GLU A 168 -33.49 1.52 60.65
CA GLU A 168 -33.09 2.61 61.57
C GLU A 168 -33.83 2.51 62.91
N THR A 169 -35.15 2.27 62.85
CA THR A 169 -35.98 2.07 64.05
C THR A 169 -35.48 0.89 64.89
N ILE A 170 -35.12 -0.23 64.26
CA ILE A 170 -34.57 -1.41 64.94
C ILE A 170 -33.21 -1.08 65.58
N THR A 171 -32.32 -0.42 64.84
CA THR A 171 -30.98 -0.05 65.36
C THR A 171 -31.06 0.91 66.54
N GLU A 172 -31.96 1.90 66.50
CA GLU A 172 -32.17 2.80 67.64
C GLU A 172 -32.71 2.07 68.88
N GLN A 173 -33.57 1.07 68.68
CA GLN A 173 -34.09 0.24 69.77
C GLN A 173 -33.00 -0.68 70.34
N LEU A 174 -32.20 -1.31 69.47
CA LEU A 174 -31.05 -2.13 69.87
C LEU A 174 -30.03 -1.32 70.68
N ASP A 175 -29.70 -0.10 70.25
CA ASP A 175 -28.77 0.77 70.97
C ASP A 175 -29.30 1.15 72.36
N LYS A 176 -30.61 1.39 72.48
CA LYS A 176 -31.27 1.61 73.78
C LYS A 176 -31.24 0.36 74.66
N MET A 177 -31.47 -0.82 74.08
CA MET A 177 -31.42 -2.10 74.79
C MET A 177 -30.00 -2.38 75.32
N LEU A 178 -28.98 -2.26 74.47
CA LEU A 178 -27.57 -2.49 74.83
C LEU A 178 -27.08 -1.56 75.95
N ARG A 179 -27.60 -0.34 76.03
CA ARG A 179 -27.26 0.64 77.09
C ARG A 179 -28.06 0.45 78.38
N SER A 180 -29.05 -0.43 78.39
CA SER A 180 -29.88 -0.65 79.58
C SER A 180 -29.27 -1.72 80.50
N SER A 181 -29.30 -1.45 81.80
CA SER A 181 -28.82 -2.37 82.84
C SER A 181 -29.61 -3.69 82.94
N ARG A 182 -30.80 -3.74 82.31
CA ARG A 182 -31.63 -4.95 82.16
C ARG A 182 -30.96 -5.96 81.23
N TYR A 183 -30.60 -5.53 80.01
CA TYR A 183 -30.03 -6.41 79.00
C TYR A 183 -28.54 -6.70 79.24
N GLU A 184 -27.79 -5.78 79.86
CA GLU A 184 -26.37 -5.98 80.20
C GLU A 184 -26.11 -7.28 80.99
N LYS A 185 -27.02 -7.67 81.88
CA LYS A 185 -26.89 -8.90 82.69
C LYS A 185 -27.15 -10.18 81.90
N LEU A 186 -28.01 -10.09 80.88
CA LEU A 186 -28.48 -11.21 80.05
C LEU A 186 -27.55 -11.51 78.87
N LEU A 187 -26.85 -10.48 78.39
CA LEU A 187 -25.95 -10.57 77.25
C LEU A 187 -24.67 -11.31 77.63
N GLN A 188 -24.18 -12.13 76.70
CA GLN A 188 -22.83 -12.69 76.78
C GLN A 188 -21.79 -11.61 76.39
N GLU A 189 -22.11 -10.83 75.35
CA GLU A 189 -21.28 -9.73 74.82
C GLU A 189 -22.18 -8.57 74.36
N SER A 190 -21.71 -7.33 74.47
CA SER A 190 -22.51 -6.13 74.17
C SER A 190 -22.40 -5.71 72.70
N TYR A 191 -23.03 -6.50 71.82
CA TYR A 191 -23.21 -6.17 70.40
C TYR A 191 -24.53 -6.75 69.89
N TYR A 192 -24.98 -6.28 68.73
CA TYR A 192 -26.08 -6.90 67.99
C TYR A 192 -25.57 -7.48 66.67
N THR A 193 -26.25 -8.50 66.16
CA THR A 193 -25.92 -9.10 64.86
C THR A 193 -27.19 -9.49 64.12
N GLU A 194 -27.05 -9.87 62.85
CA GLU A 194 -28.15 -10.32 62.01
C GLU A 194 -28.04 -11.84 61.82
N ARG A 195 -29.10 -12.59 62.12
CA ARG A 195 -29.23 -14.04 61.89
C ARG A 195 -30.48 -14.29 61.08
N ASP A 196 -30.37 -15.02 59.97
CA ASP A 196 -31.47 -15.30 59.03
C ASP A 196 -32.29 -14.07 58.62
N GLY A 197 -31.63 -12.92 58.47
CA GLY A 197 -32.28 -11.66 58.10
C GLY A 197 -33.01 -10.95 59.25
N ARG A 198 -32.75 -11.34 60.50
CA ARG A 198 -33.35 -10.75 61.71
C ARG A 198 -32.28 -10.23 62.65
N PHE A 199 -32.50 -9.05 63.22
CA PHE A 199 -31.62 -8.53 64.25
C PHE A 199 -31.84 -9.25 65.57
N VAL A 200 -30.75 -9.73 66.15
CA VAL A 200 -30.71 -10.55 67.36
C VAL A 200 -29.59 -10.09 68.29
N LEU A 201 -29.75 -10.43 69.57
CA LEU A 201 -28.81 -10.15 70.63
C LEU A 201 -28.20 -11.46 71.19
N PRO A 202 -26.90 -11.50 71.49
CA PRO A 202 -26.23 -12.69 72.01
C PRO A 202 -26.47 -12.85 73.52
N PHE A 203 -27.44 -13.69 73.89
CA PHE A 203 -27.78 -13.98 75.28
C PHE A 203 -26.95 -15.15 75.82
N LYS A 204 -26.71 -15.17 77.13
CA LYS A 204 -26.23 -16.37 77.83
C LYS A 204 -27.25 -17.48 77.67
N VAL A 205 -26.81 -18.70 77.34
CA VAL A 205 -27.74 -19.84 77.13
C VAL A 205 -28.58 -20.14 78.38
N SER A 206 -28.05 -19.90 79.58
CA SER A 206 -28.80 -20.00 80.84
C SER A 206 -29.99 -19.04 80.94
N ASP A 207 -29.94 -17.92 80.23
CA ASP A 207 -30.89 -16.81 80.33
C ASP A 207 -31.73 -16.62 79.06
N GLN A 208 -31.61 -17.51 78.07
CA GLN A 208 -32.25 -17.40 76.76
C GLN A 208 -33.78 -17.24 76.81
N ASN A 209 -34.45 -17.75 77.86
CA ASN A 209 -35.90 -17.71 78.02
C ASN A 209 -36.42 -16.59 78.94
N LYS A 210 -35.54 -15.82 79.60
CA LYS A 210 -35.95 -14.87 80.64
C LYS A 210 -36.77 -13.67 80.14
N GLU A 211 -36.60 -13.31 78.87
CA GLU A 211 -37.25 -12.13 78.27
C GLU A 211 -38.34 -12.47 77.23
N GLY A 212 -38.73 -13.74 77.13
CA GLY A 212 -39.77 -14.18 76.19
C GLY A 212 -39.44 -13.88 74.72
N GLY A 213 -38.15 -13.81 74.39
CA GLY A 213 -37.64 -13.67 73.02
C GLY A 213 -37.59 -15.01 72.28
N VAL A 214 -37.39 -14.95 70.97
CA VAL A 214 -37.29 -16.13 70.09
C VAL A 214 -35.83 -16.44 69.82
N VAL A 215 -35.40 -17.68 70.08
CA VAL A 215 -34.04 -18.14 69.76
C VAL A 215 -33.97 -18.46 68.26
N HIS A 216 -33.06 -17.83 67.53
CA HIS A 216 -32.84 -18.07 66.10
C HIS A 216 -31.66 -18.98 65.81
N ASP A 217 -30.59 -18.88 66.62
CA ASP A 217 -29.35 -19.63 66.39
C ASP A 217 -28.59 -19.85 67.72
N LEU A 218 -27.66 -20.80 67.72
CA LEU A 218 -26.77 -21.13 68.84
C LEU A 218 -25.30 -21.05 68.38
N SER A 219 -24.41 -20.54 69.24
CA SER A 219 -22.98 -20.53 68.90
C SER A 219 -22.41 -21.94 68.79
N ALA A 220 -21.32 -22.10 68.02
CA ALA A 220 -20.63 -23.39 67.87
C ALA A 220 -20.13 -23.97 69.21
N SER A 221 -19.86 -23.13 70.21
CA SER A 221 -19.49 -23.52 71.57
C SER A 221 -20.68 -23.90 72.46
N GLY A 222 -21.92 -23.65 72.00
CA GLY A 222 -23.15 -23.86 72.76
C GLY A 222 -23.31 -22.94 73.96
N ALA A 223 -22.48 -21.89 74.09
CA ALA A 223 -22.49 -20.98 75.24
C ALA A 223 -23.34 -19.72 75.02
N THR A 224 -23.61 -19.35 73.76
CA THR A 224 -24.35 -18.14 73.39
C THR A 224 -25.59 -18.51 72.57
N ALA A 225 -26.75 -18.00 72.97
CA ALA A 225 -27.99 -18.08 72.19
C ALA A 225 -28.24 -16.73 71.49
N PHE A 226 -28.48 -16.75 70.18
CA PHE A 226 -28.85 -15.55 69.43
C PHE A 226 -30.37 -15.37 69.50
N VAL A 227 -30.81 -14.42 70.34
CA VAL A 227 -32.22 -14.23 70.69
C VAL A 227 -32.75 -12.93 70.10
N GLU A 228 -33.91 -13.00 69.47
CA GLU A 228 -34.74 -11.85 69.10
C GLU A 228 -35.63 -11.47 70.31
N PRO A 229 -35.37 -10.35 71.00
CA PRO A 229 -36.22 -9.90 72.09
C PRO A 229 -37.65 -9.64 71.63
N ARG A 230 -38.63 -9.86 72.52
CA ARG A 230 -40.07 -9.66 72.22
C ARG A 230 -40.38 -8.27 71.66
N GLU A 231 -39.65 -7.26 72.14
CA GLU A 231 -39.75 -5.86 71.71
C GLU A 231 -39.32 -5.66 70.24
N LEU A 232 -38.42 -6.50 69.70
CA LEU A 232 -37.95 -6.45 68.30
C LEU A 232 -38.75 -7.31 67.33
N VAL A 233 -39.57 -8.26 67.81
CA VAL A 233 -40.36 -9.16 66.94
C VAL A 233 -41.23 -8.39 65.94
N GLY A 234 -41.95 -7.37 66.41
CA GLY A 234 -42.76 -6.51 65.54
C GLY A 234 -41.93 -5.72 64.52
N PRO A 235 -40.94 -4.92 64.97
CA PRO A 235 -40.00 -4.21 64.10
C PRO A 235 -39.29 -5.09 63.05
N ASN A 236 -38.71 -6.22 63.45
CA ASN A 236 -38.05 -7.17 62.53
C ASN A 236 -39.02 -7.74 61.50
N ASN A 237 -40.25 -8.09 61.90
CA ASN A 237 -41.27 -8.54 60.96
C ASN A 237 -41.61 -7.44 59.93
N ARG A 238 -41.72 -6.18 60.34
CA ARG A 238 -41.94 -5.05 59.43
C ARG A 238 -40.78 -4.86 58.45
N LEU A 239 -39.54 -4.88 58.95
CA LEU A 239 -38.35 -4.82 58.10
C LEU A 239 -38.35 -5.96 57.07
N ARG A 240 -38.66 -7.19 57.51
CA ARG A 240 -38.71 -8.35 56.62
C ARG A 240 -39.78 -8.21 55.53
N VAL A 241 -40.97 -7.73 55.88
CA VAL A 241 -42.04 -7.45 54.91
C VAL A 241 -41.60 -6.37 53.90
N ALA A 242 -40.99 -5.29 54.37
CA ALA A 242 -40.48 -4.22 53.51
C ALA A 242 -39.38 -4.72 52.57
N GLN A 243 -38.42 -5.50 53.06
CA GLN A 243 -37.37 -6.14 52.24
C GLN A 243 -37.94 -7.08 51.19
N LEU A 244 -38.94 -7.90 51.53
CA LEU A 244 -39.63 -8.77 50.58
C LEU A 244 -40.39 -7.98 49.52
N ALA A 245 -41.00 -6.85 49.88
CA ALA A 245 -41.67 -5.95 48.94
C ALA A 245 -40.65 -5.30 47.97
N VAL A 246 -39.50 -4.86 48.47
CA VAL A 246 -38.38 -4.38 47.63
C VAL A 246 -37.93 -5.46 46.66
N ALA A 247 -37.68 -6.69 47.13
CA ALA A 247 -37.24 -7.79 46.28
C ALA A 247 -38.26 -8.12 45.16
N ARG A 248 -39.56 -8.11 45.48
CA ARG A 248 -40.63 -8.30 44.48
C ARG A 248 -40.69 -7.18 43.45
N GLU A 249 -40.53 -5.94 43.88
CA GLU A 249 -40.51 -4.79 42.97
C GLU A 249 -39.28 -4.83 42.06
N VAL A 250 -38.12 -5.19 42.60
CA VAL A 250 -36.89 -5.48 41.83
C VAL A 250 -37.13 -6.54 40.76
N GLU A 251 -37.68 -7.69 41.13
CA GLU A 251 -37.99 -8.77 40.19
C GLU A 251 -38.98 -8.31 39.10
N ARG A 252 -40.00 -7.53 39.47
CA ARG A 252 -40.97 -6.95 38.53
C ARG A 252 -40.29 -6.02 37.52
N ILE A 253 -39.35 -5.19 37.96
CA ILE A 253 -38.58 -4.30 37.08
C ILE A 253 -37.71 -5.12 36.12
N LEU A 254 -36.95 -6.10 36.64
CA LEU A 254 -36.10 -6.97 35.82
C LEU A 254 -36.93 -7.72 34.78
N ARG A 255 -38.10 -8.26 35.16
CA ARG A 255 -39.00 -8.96 34.24
C ARG A 255 -39.51 -8.03 33.13
N SER A 256 -39.95 -6.82 33.47
CA SER A 256 -40.41 -5.83 32.49
C SER A 256 -39.31 -5.46 31.48
N LEU A 257 -38.07 -5.26 31.96
CA LEU A 257 -36.93 -4.98 31.09
C LEU A 257 -36.57 -6.20 30.22
N SER A 258 -36.62 -7.40 30.78
CA SER A 258 -36.36 -8.66 30.07
C SER A 258 -37.39 -8.89 28.96
N GLU A 259 -38.67 -8.62 29.22
CA GLU A 259 -39.72 -8.66 28.20
C GLU A 259 -39.47 -7.65 27.08
N ALA A 260 -39.01 -6.43 27.43
CA ALA A 260 -38.64 -5.43 26.43
C ALA A 260 -37.47 -5.87 25.56
N VAL A 261 -36.45 -6.50 26.15
CA VAL A 261 -35.34 -7.14 25.41
C VAL A 261 -35.86 -8.25 24.50
N GLY A 262 -36.72 -9.13 25.01
CA GLY A 262 -37.29 -10.24 24.25
C GLY A 262 -38.08 -9.78 23.02
N ARG A 263 -38.87 -8.71 23.14
CA ARG A 263 -39.61 -8.09 22.02
C ARG A 263 -38.68 -7.54 20.93
N GLU A 264 -37.53 -7.02 21.31
CA GLU A 264 -36.55 -6.41 20.39
C GLU A 264 -35.45 -7.40 19.93
N GLY A 265 -35.55 -8.68 20.33
CA GLY A 265 -34.49 -9.67 20.17
C GLY A 265 -33.97 -9.84 18.73
N GLU A 266 -34.85 -9.83 17.73
CA GLU A 266 -34.44 -9.91 16.32
C GLU A 266 -33.66 -8.67 15.85
N ARG A 267 -34.07 -7.47 16.29
CA ARG A 267 -33.39 -6.21 15.96
C ARG A 267 -32.03 -6.12 16.65
N LEU A 268 -31.95 -6.58 17.90
CA LEU A 268 -30.71 -6.71 18.64
C LEU A 268 -29.73 -7.69 17.96
N LEU A 269 -30.23 -8.83 17.47
CA LEU A 269 -29.43 -9.78 16.72
C LEU A 269 -28.93 -9.15 15.41
N ARG A 270 -29.79 -8.50 14.63
CA ARG A 270 -29.38 -7.79 13.40
C ARG A 270 -28.30 -6.74 13.67
N ASN A 271 -28.45 -5.94 14.72
CA ASN A 271 -27.42 -4.98 15.13
C ASN A 271 -26.08 -5.66 15.43
N LEU A 272 -26.10 -6.78 16.16
CA LEU A 272 -24.90 -7.55 16.47
C LEU A 272 -24.24 -8.09 15.19
N GLU A 273 -25.04 -8.56 14.24
CA GLU A 273 -24.56 -9.06 12.95
C GLU A 273 -23.93 -7.97 12.07
N ILE A 274 -24.52 -6.76 12.06
CA ILE A 274 -23.98 -5.59 11.36
C ILE A 274 -22.69 -5.11 12.02
N LEU A 275 -22.67 -5.02 13.36
CA LEU A 275 -21.44 -4.69 14.09
C LEU A 275 -20.33 -5.71 13.83
N ALA A 276 -20.68 -7.01 13.75
CA ALA A 276 -19.72 -8.05 13.40
C ALA A 276 -19.18 -7.91 11.97
N GLU A 277 -19.99 -7.44 11.02
CA GLU A 277 -19.51 -7.13 9.67
C GLU A 277 -18.52 -5.95 9.67
N ILE A 278 -18.84 -4.88 10.39
CA ILE A 278 -17.95 -3.71 10.55
C ILE A 278 -16.64 -4.12 11.23
N ASP A 279 -16.72 -4.95 12.29
CA ASP A 279 -15.55 -5.48 12.99
C ASP A 279 -14.68 -6.35 12.08
N LEU A 280 -15.28 -7.18 11.23
CA LEU A 280 -14.55 -7.99 10.26
C LEU A 280 -13.83 -7.13 9.22
N LEU A 281 -14.46 -6.06 8.73
CA LEU A 281 -13.83 -5.10 7.82
C LEU A 281 -12.67 -4.37 8.48
N ARG A 282 -12.85 -3.93 9.74
CA ARG A 282 -11.78 -3.34 10.56
C ARG A 282 -10.62 -4.32 10.76
N ALA A 283 -10.90 -5.56 11.13
CA ALA A 283 -9.88 -6.61 11.31
C ALA A 283 -9.13 -6.91 10.01
N SER A 284 -9.83 -6.90 8.86
CA SER A 284 -9.24 -7.08 7.53
C SER A 284 -8.35 -5.90 7.15
N ALA A 285 -8.71 -4.67 7.53
CA ALA A 285 -7.87 -3.49 7.35
C ALA A 285 -6.59 -3.56 8.20
N THR A 286 -6.68 -4.05 9.44
CA THR A 286 -5.50 -4.30 10.28
C THR A 286 -4.60 -5.40 9.70
N LEU A 287 -5.17 -6.47 9.13
CA LEU A 287 -4.41 -7.47 8.39
C LEU A 287 -3.66 -6.83 7.22
N ALA A 288 -4.33 -5.97 6.43
CA ALA A 288 -3.73 -5.26 5.31
C ALA A 288 -2.55 -4.38 5.77
N GLU A 289 -2.71 -3.59 6.83
CA GLU A 289 -1.61 -2.80 7.39
C GLU A 289 -0.43 -3.69 7.82
N ARG A 290 -0.70 -4.80 8.50
CA ARG A 290 0.33 -5.70 9.02
C ARG A 290 1.17 -6.36 7.92
N ILE A 291 0.57 -6.70 6.79
CA ILE A 291 1.25 -7.36 5.67
C ILE A 291 1.63 -6.38 4.55
N GLY A 292 1.34 -5.09 4.68
CA GLY A 292 1.47 -4.14 3.58
C GLY A 292 0.58 -4.50 2.38
N GLY A 293 -0.63 -4.99 2.65
CA GLY A 293 -1.60 -5.45 1.68
C GLY A 293 -2.35 -4.32 0.99
N ILE A 294 -2.67 -4.53 -0.29
CA ILE A 294 -3.49 -3.65 -1.13
C ILE A 294 -4.68 -4.43 -1.70
N CYS A 295 -5.68 -3.70 -2.20
CA CYS A 295 -6.81 -4.32 -2.91
C CYS A 295 -6.45 -4.45 -4.41
N PRO A 296 -6.27 -5.67 -4.93
CA PRO A 296 -5.89 -5.86 -6.33
C PRO A 296 -7.08 -5.59 -7.25
N GLN A 297 -6.79 -5.35 -8.53
CA GLN A 297 -7.82 -5.41 -9.56
C GLN A 297 -8.24 -6.87 -9.76
N VAL A 298 -9.53 -7.14 -9.67
CA VAL A 298 -10.10 -8.48 -9.90
C VAL A 298 -10.64 -8.54 -11.31
N ASN A 299 -10.15 -9.50 -12.10
CA ASN A 299 -10.54 -9.69 -13.49
C ASN A 299 -11.24 -11.03 -13.75
N GLU A 300 -11.80 -11.15 -14.95
CA GLU A 300 -12.42 -12.37 -15.48
C GLU A 300 -11.59 -13.01 -16.61
N GLY A 301 -10.62 -12.28 -17.16
CA GLY A 301 -9.80 -12.72 -18.31
C GLY A 301 -8.71 -13.73 -17.97
N GLY A 302 -8.64 -14.20 -16.73
CA GLY A 302 -7.64 -15.18 -16.31
C GLY A 302 -6.22 -14.62 -16.22
N VAL A 303 -6.01 -13.32 -16.34
CA VAL A 303 -4.67 -12.70 -16.35
C VAL A 303 -4.14 -12.56 -14.93
N ILE A 304 -2.93 -13.03 -14.64
CA ILE A 304 -2.25 -12.77 -13.37
C ILE A 304 -1.13 -11.77 -13.63
N ARG A 305 -1.25 -10.56 -13.08
CA ARG A 305 -0.17 -9.55 -13.07
C ARG A 305 0.02 -9.07 -11.66
N LEU A 306 0.80 -9.80 -10.88
CA LEU A 306 1.07 -9.43 -9.49
C LEU A 306 2.48 -8.87 -9.38
N PHE A 307 2.61 -7.64 -8.91
CA PHE A 307 3.90 -6.95 -8.76
C PHE A 307 4.35 -6.91 -7.30
N ASP A 308 5.64 -7.05 -7.05
CA ASP A 308 6.25 -7.07 -5.72
C ASP A 308 5.54 -7.96 -4.69
N VAL A 309 5.06 -9.13 -5.13
CA VAL A 309 4.35 -10.10 -4.28
C VAL A 309 5.23 -10.61 -3.18
N ARG A 310 4.67 -10.68 -1.97
CA ARG A 310 5.31 -11.30 -0.81
C ARG A 310 4.41 -12.37 -0.22
N HIS A 311 5.00 -13.40 0.37
CA HIS A 311 4.21 -14.42 1.05
C HIS A 311 3.60 -13.87 2.35
N PRO A 312 2.25 -13.83 2.51
CA PRO A 312 1.57 -13.21 3.66
C PRO A 312 2.03 -13.77 5.02
N LEU A 313 2.07 -15.10 5.18
CA LEU A 313 2.50 -15.73 6.45
C LEU A 313 3.96 -15.47 6.80
N LEU A 314 4.85 -15.38 5.80
CA LEU A 314 6.25 -15.05 6.06
C LEU A 314 6.40 -13.59 6.51
N LEU A 315 5.59 -12.67 5.97
CA LEU A 315 5.54 -11.29 6.47
C LEU A 315 5.06 -11.23 7.92
N LEU A 316 3.99 -11.96 8.26
CA LEU A 316 3.46 -12.00 9.64
C LEU A 316 4.48 -12.55 10.65
N ARG A 317 5.34 -13.50 10.24
CA ARG A 317 6.33 -14.15 11.11
C ARG A 317 7.70 -13.44 11.14
N LYS A 318 8.21 -12.99 10.00
CA LYS A 318 9.59 -12.49 9.82
C LYS A 318 9.68 -11.00 9.54
N GLY A 319 8.59 -10.33 9.15
CA GLY A 319 8.55 -8.90 8.81
C GLY A 319 9.13 -8.55 7.43
N SER A 320 10.17 -9.24 6.96
CA SER A 320 10.77 -9.02 5.63
C SER A 320 10.75 -10.29 4.77
N VAL A 321 10.36 -10.12 3.51
CA VAL A 321 10.26 -11.20 2.50
C VAL A 321 10.68 -10.61 1.15
N VAL A 322 11.45 -11.36 0.37
CA VAL A 322 11.88 -10.94 -0.97
C VAL A 322 10.64 -10.83 -1.89
N PRO A 323 10.37 -9.65 -2.47
CA PRO A 323 9.25 -9.46 -3.39
C PRO A 323 9.51 -10.09 -4.75
N ASN A 324 8.45 -10.57 -5.41
CA ASN A 324 8.50 -11.20 -6.73
C ASN A 324 7.40 -10.69 -7.66
N ASP A 325 7.72 -10.48 -8.93
CA ASP A 325 6.72 -10.20 -9.97
C ASP A 325 6.25 -11.52 -10.59
N ILE A 326 4.95 -11.73 -10.67
CA ILE A 326 4.31 -12.91 -11.25
C ILE A 326 3.41 -12.46 -12.38
N LEU A 327 3.85 -12.71 -13.62
CA LEU A 327 3.18 -12.29 -14.85
C LEU A 327 2.79 -13.53 -15.66
N ILE A 328 1.50 -13.81 -15.73
CA ILE A 328 0.90 -14.86 -16.55
C ILE A 328 -0.16 -14.18 -17.40
N GLU A 329 0.27 -13.77 -18.60
CA GLU A 329 -0.53 -13.07 -19.59
C GLU A 329 -1.57 -13.98 -20.25
N GLU A 330 -2.48 -13.38 -21.00
CA GLU A 330 -3.48 -14.09 -21.79
C GLU A 330 -2.82 -15.11 -22.74
N GLY A 331 -3.44 -16.28 -22.91
CA GLY A 331 -2.89 -17.41 -23.69
C GLY A 331 -2.02 -18.38 -22.88
N HIS A 332 -1.38 -17.94 -21.79
CA HIS A 332 -0.61 -18.85 -20.92
C HIS A 332 -1.53 -19.57 -19.92
N ARG A 333 -1.51 -20.90 -19.95
CA ARG A 333 -2.27 -21.79 -19.06
C ARG A 333 -1.43 -22.35 -17.93
N ALA A 334 -0.14 -22.57 -18.14
CA ALA A 334 0.70 -23.22 -17.14
C ALA A 334 2.05 -22.49 -16.94
N LEU A 335 2.43 -22.23 -15.69
CA LEU A 335 3.76 -21.75 -15.30
C LEU A 335 4.57 -22.91 -14.71
N ILE A 336 5.67 -23.26 -15.38
CA ILE A 336 6.60 -24.32 -15.00
C ILE A 336 7.79 -23.70 -14.26
N LEU A 337 7.83 -23.86 -12.94
CA LEU A 337 8.87 -23.36 -12.06
C LEU A 337 10.01 -24.36 -11.90
N SER A 338 11.22 -23.91 -12.17
CA SER A 338 12.45 -24.72 -12.11
C SER A 338 13.52 -24.04 -11.24
N GLY A 339 14.59 -24.78 -10.94
CA GLY A 339 15.68 -24.34 -10.07
C GLY A 339 15.82 -25.20 -8.80
N PRO A 340 16.81 -24.92 -7.94
CA PRO A 340 17.10 -25.71 -6.75
C PRO A 340 15.95 -25.65 -5.73
N ASN A 341 15.75 -26.72 -4.96
CA ASN A 341 14.67 -26.80 -3.96
C ASN A 341 14.78 -25.73 -2.86
N THR A 342 16.00 -25.40 -2.47
CA THR A 342 16.30 -24.31 -1.53
C THR A 342 16.04 -22.92 -2.13
N GLY A 343 15.72 -22.82 -3.42
CA GLY A 343 15.46 -21.58 -4.15
C GLY A 343 14.14 -20.88 -3.81
N GLY A 344 13.20 -21.58 -3.14
CA GLY A 344 11.90 -21.02 -2.73
C GLY A 344 10.72 -21.35 -3.64
N LYS A 345 10.82 -22.39 -4.49
CA LYS A 345 9.77 -22.77 -5.47
C LYS A 345 8.42 -23.02 -4.82
N THR A 346 8.41 -23.85 -3.78
CA THR A 346 7.22 -24.16 -2.98
C THR A 346 6.64 -22.91 -2.31
N VAL A 347 7.48 -21.97 -1.84
CA VAL A 347 7.00 -20.73 -1.20
C VAL A 347 6.31 -19.84 -2.23
N LEU A 348 6.87 -19.70 -3.44
CA LEU A 348 6.24 -18.94 -4.51
C LEU A 348 4.91 -19.59 -4.94
N LEU A 349 4.89 -20.93 -5.08
CA LEU A 349 3.70 -21.71 -5.39
C LEU A 349 2.59 -21.48 -4.35
N LYS A 350 2.92 -21.62 -3.07
CA LYS A 350 2.00 -21.34 -1.95
C LYS A 350 1.54 -19.88 -1.93
N SER A 351 2.41 -18.94 -2.30
CA SER A 351 2.03 -17.52 -2.39
C SER A 351 0.91 -17.33 -3.41
N VAL A 352 1.04 -17.83 -4.63
CA VAL A 352 -0.03 -17.71 -5.66
C VAL A 352 -1.36 -18.27 -5.16
N GLY A 353 -1.34 -19.47 -4.58
CA GLY A 353 -2.55 -20.11 -4.05
C GLY A 353 -3.19 -19.36 -2.89
N LEU A 354 -2.39 -18.95 -1.91
CA LEU A 354 -2.89 -18.25 -0.73
C LEU A 354 -3.46 -16.89 -1.10
N LEU A 355 -2.83 -16.16 -2.02
CA LEU A 355 -3.32 -14.86 -2.51
C LEU A 355 -4.65 -15.03 -3.26
N ALA A 356 -4.78 -16.08 -4.07
CA ALA A 356 -6.04 -16.42 -4.74
C ALA A 356 -7.16 -16.70 -3.72
N LEU A 357 -6.89 -17.46 -2.66
CA LEU A 357 -7.86 -17.70 -1.57
C LEU A 357 -8.22 -16.41 -0.82
N MET A 358 -7.24 -15.57 -0.52
CA MET A 358 -7.47 -14.28 0.12
C MET A 358 -8.37 -13.38 -0.72
N VAL A 359 -8.13 -13.28 -2.03
CA VAL A 359 -8.99 -12.52 -2.95
C VAL A 359 -10.39 -13.11 -3.00
N ARG A 360 -10.55 -14.44 -3.09
CA ARG A 360 -11.87 -15.08 -3.01
C ARG A 360 -12.61 -14.75 -1.73
N ALA A 361 -11.91 -14.55 -0.61
CA ALA A 361 -12.52 -14.15 0.66
C ALA A 361 -12.70 -12.62 0.81
N GLY A 362 -12.34 -11.83 -0.22
CA GLY A 362 -12.39 -10.38 -0.19
C GLY A 362 -11.37 -9.73 0.76
N LEU A 363 -10.21 -10.38 0.93
CA LEU A 363 -9.11 -9.89 1.77
C LEU A 363 -8.01 -9.21 0.92
N PRO A 364 -7.42 -8.11 1.40
CA PRO A 364 -6.27 -7.46 0.75
C PRO A 364 -5.04 -8.37 0.69
N ILE A 365 -4.21 -8.20 -0.33
CA ILE A 365 -3.04 -9.04 -0.57
C ILE A 365 -1.73 -8.22 -0.63
N PRO A 366 -0.60 -8.75 -0.14
CA PRO A 366 0.70 -8.07 -0.09
C PRO A 366 1.38 -8.02 -1.47
N CYS A 367 0.95 -7.06 -2.29
CA CYS A 367 1.54 -6.74 -3.58
C CYS A 367 1.54 -5.21 -3.81
N ARG A 368 2.14 -4.76 -4.91
CA ARG A 368 2.15 -3.35 -5.30
C ARG A 368 0.86 -2.96 -6.02
N GLU A 369 0.47 -1.69 -5.90
CA GLU A 369 -0.62 -1.10 -6.68
C GLU A 369 -0.44 -1.31 -8.19
N GLY A 370 -1.57 -1.49 -8.89
CA GLY A 370 -1.59 -1.89 -10.31
C GLY A 370 -1.53 -3.40 -10.53
N SER A 371 -1.52 -4.20 -9.46
CA SER A 371 -1.62 -5.65 -9.55
C SER A 371 -3.04 -6.12 -9.90
N GLU A 372 -3.13 -7.20 -10.68
CA GLU A 372 -4.35 -7.78 -11.22
C GLU A 372 -4.35 -9.31 -11.05
N ILE A 373 -5.48 -9.89 -10.66
CA ILE A 373 -5.62 -11.33 -10.44
C ILE A 373 -7.05 -11.78 -10.76
N PRO A 374 -7.25 -12.94 -11.40
CA PRO A 374 -8.60 -13.39 -11.71
C PRO A 374 -9.29 -13.96 -10.48
N LEU A 375 -10.62 -13.91 -10.48
CA LEU A 375 -11.39 -14.67 -9.49
C LEU A 375 -11.45 -16.15 -9.90
N PHE A 376 -10.65 -16.99 -9.25
CA PHE A 376 -10.68 -18.43 -9.53
C PHE A 376 -11.93 -19.10 -8.93
N PRO A 377 -12.68 -19.91 -9.70
CA PRO A 377 -13.84 -20.64 -9.19
C PRO A 377 -13.45 -21.71 -8.16
N ALA A 378 -12.24 -22.26 -8.30
CA ALA A 378 -11.64 -23.22 -7.39
C ALA A 378 -10.13 -23.00 -7.30
N VAL A 379 -9.57 -23.27 -6.12
CA VAL A 379 -8.11 -23.38 -5.90
C VAL A 379 -7.87 -24.77 -5.34
N VAL A 380 -7.00 -25.54 -6.01
CA VAL A 380 -6.64 -26.91 -5.62
C VAL A 380 -5.13 -27.05 -5.63
N ALA A 381 -4.60 -27.74 -4.64
CA ALA A 381 -3.16 -27.86 -4.44
C ALA A 381 -2.75 -29.27 -4.05
N ASP A 382 -1.71 -29.78 -4.71
CA ASP A 382 -0.91 -30.92 -4.25
C ASP A 382 0.48 -30.39 -3.92
N ILE A 383 0.70 -30.09 -2.63
CA ILE A 383 1.92 -29.44 -2.14
C ILE A 383 2.40 -30.14 -0.87
N GLY A 384 3.66 -30.56 -0.89
CA GLY A 384 4.35 -31.20 0.23
C GLY A 384 4.45 -32.71 0.10
N ASP A 385 5.32 -33.28 0.94
CA ASP A 385 5.46 -34.72 1.09
C ASP A 385 4.35 -35.23 2.03
N ASP A 386 3.36 -35.96 1.52
CA ASP A 386 2.53 -36.83 2.35
C ASP A 386 3.39 -38.02 2.80
N GLN A 387 4.41 -37.77 3.63
CA GLN A 387 5.13 -38.80 4.37
C GLN A 387 4.39 -39.16 5.67
N ASP A 388 3.07 -39.28 5.56
CA ASP A 388 2.31 -39.98 6.58
C ASP A 388 2.57 -41.48 6.38
N LEU A 389 3.49 -42.02 7.19
CA LEU A 389 3.71 -43.46 7.41
C LEU A 389 2.44 -44.25 7.82
N SER A 390 1.28 -43.59 7.86
CA SER A 390 -0.02 -44.11 8.29
C SER A 390 -0.91 -44.63 7.15
N ARG A 391 -0.49 -44.52 5.87
CA ARG A 391 -1.18 -45.13 4.73
C ARG A 391 -0.22 -46.02 3.94
N ASP A 392 -0.59 -47.29 3.76
CA ASP A 392 0.12 -48.33 3.01
C ASP A 392 0.28 -48.06 1.48
N LEU A 393 0.23 -46.79 1.03
CA LEU A 393 0.34 -46.39 -0.36
C LEU A 393 1.72 -45.75 -0.62
N SER A 394 2.34 -46.08 -1.75
CA SER A 394 3.54 -45.37 -2.21
C SER A 394 3.22 -43.88 -2.43
N SER A 395 4.18 -43.00 -2.15
CA SER A 395 4.10 -41.54 -2.40
C SER A 395 3.56 -41.25 -3.81
N PHE A 396 4.06 -41.97 -4.81
CA PHE A 396 3.59 -41.93 -6.20
C PHE A 396 2.08 -42.15 -6.35
N SER A 397 1.53 -43.18 -5.71
CA SER A 397 0.11 -43.54 -5.83
C SER A 397 -0.78 -42.48 -5.17
N ALA A 398 -0.33 -41.90 -4.04
CA ALA A 398 -1.05 -40.83 -3.36
C ALA A 398 -1.11 -39.54 -4.21
N HIS A 399 0.02 -39.13 -4.82
CA HIS A 399 0.05 -38.00 -5.75
C HIS A 399 -0.87 -38.24 -6.96
N LEU A 400 -0.82 -39.43 -7.56
CA LEU A 400 -1.67 -39.74 -8.72
C LEU A 400 -3.16 -39.75 -8.37
N GLN A 401 -3.54 -40.28 -7.19
CA GLN A 401 -4.92 -40.22 -6.70
C GLN A 401 -5.41 -38.77 -6.51
N LYS A 402 -4.56 -37.87 -6.01
CA LYS A 402 -4.90 -36.44 -5.91
C LYS A 402 -5.08 -35.81 -7.29
N ILE A 403 -4.19 -36.09 -8.24
CA ILE A 403 -4.29 -35.58 -9.61
C ILE A 403 -5.58 -36.07 -10.28
N LEU A 404 -5.94 -37.34 -10.11
CA LEU A 404 -7.21 -37.89 -10.57
C LEU A 404 -8.39 -37.14 -9.94
N ALA A 405 -8.36 -36.92 -8.62
CA ALA A 405 -9.40 -36.15 -7.93
C ALA A 405 -9.49 -34.70 -8.44
N ILE A 406 -8.36 -34.05 -8.78
CA ILE A 406 -8.33 -32.72 -9.38
C ILE A 406 -8.99 -32.76 -10.76
N LEU A 407 -8.63 -33.71 -11.61
CA LEU A 407 -9.22 -33.88 -12.94
C LEU A 407 -10.72 -34.14 -12.87
N GLU A 408 -11.19 -34.93 -11.90
CA GLU A 408 -12.62 -35.24 -11.74
C GLU A 408 -13.44 -34.09 -11.15
N ALA A 409 -12.88 -33.31 -10.21
CA ALA A 409 -13.66 -32.39 -9.37
C ALA A 409 -13.42 -30.90 -9.64
N ALA A 410 -12.30 -30.50 -10.25
CA ALA A 410 -12.00 -29.09 -10.47
C ALA A 410 -12.74 -28.56 -11.72
N PRO A 411 -13.43 -27.41 -11.62
CA PRO A 411 -14.09 -26.79 -12.77
C PRO A 411 -13.08 -26.17 -13.74
N ALA A 412 -13.52 -25.89 -14.98
CA ALA A 412 -12.76 -25.07 -15.93
C ALA A 412 -12.39 -23.71 -15.29
N GLY A 413 -11.20 -23.21 -15.60
CA GLY A 413 -10.68 -21.97 -15.01
C GLY A 413 -10.18 -22.08 -13.57
N ALA A 414 -10.20 -23.27 -12.93
CA ALA A 414 -9.61 -23.47 -11.60
C ALA A 414 -8.10 -23.20 -11.57
N LEU A 415 -7.58 -22.75 -10.43
CA LEU A 415 -6.15 -22.68 -10.14
C LEU A 415 -5.67 -24.00 -9.56
N VAL A 416 -4.73 -24.65 -10.26
CA VAL A 416 -4.12 -25.91 -9.88
C VAL A 416 -2.65 -25.69 -9.53
N LEU A 417 -2.24 -26.11 -8.34
CA LEU A 417 -0.88 -25.93 -7.82
C LEU A 417 -0.25 -27.30 -7.58
N LEU A 418 0.84 -27.60 -8.27
CA LEU A 418 1.47 -28.93 -8.25
C LEU A 418 2.95 -28.80 -7.87
N ASP A 419 3.31 -29.21 -6.66
CA ASP A 419 4.71 -29.26 -6.24
C ASP A 419 5.33 -30.60 -6.66
N GLU A 420 6.44 -30.57 -7.40
CA GLU A 420 7.22 -31.74 -7.77
C GLU A 420 6.39 -32.86 -8.43
N LEU A 421 5.75 -32.52 -9.56
CA LEU A 421 4.86 -33.43 -10.29
C LEU A 421 5.57 -34.76 -10.68
N VAL A 422 5.09 -35.88 -10.13
CA VAL A 422 5.46 -37.26 -10.51
C VAL A 422 6.95 -37.59 -10.27
N THR A 423 7.52 -37.33 -9.08
CA THR A 423 8.98 -37.49 -8.81
C THR A 423 9.46 -38.87 -8.35
N SER A 424 8.56 -39.81 -8.02
CA SER A 424 8.91 -41.10 -7.38
C SER A 424 8.95 -42.31 -8.35
N THR A 425 9.24 -42.08 -9.63
CA THR A 425 9.26 -43.12 -10.69
C THR A 425 10.48 -42.96 -11.63
N ASP A 426 10.59 -43.83 -12.64
CA ASP A 426 11.60 -43.70 -13.70
C ASP A 426 11.56 -42.27 -14.28
N PRO A 427 12.70 -41.54 -14.35
CA PRO A 427 12.70 -40.15 -14.77
C PRO A 427 12.15 -39.89 -16.17
N ALA A 428 12.29 -40.83 -17.11
CA ALA A 428 11.77 -40.66 -18.46
C ALA A 428 10.26 -40.88 -18.50
N GLU A 429 9.76 -41.93 -17.85
CA GLU A 429 8.33 -42.19 -17.73
C GLU A 429 7.61 -41.11 -16.92
N GLY A 430 8.19 -40.69 -15.79
CA GLY A 430 7.66 -39.64 -14.93
C GLY A 430 7.56 -38.29 -15.63
N ALA A 431 8.59 -37.92 -16.39
CA ALA A 431 8.57 -36.72 -17.22
C ALA A 431 7.47 -36.76 -18.30
N ALA A 432 7.33 -37.89 -19.01
CA ALA A 432 6.33 -38.03 -20.06
C ALA A 432 4.90 -37.96 -19.48
N LEU A 433 4.68 -38.64 -18.36
CA LEU A 433 3.40 -38.61 -17.65
C LEU A 433 3.08 -37.20 -17.12
N ALA A 434 4.05 -36.51 -16.53
CA ALA A 434 3.88 -35.15 -16.04
C ALA A 434 3.54 -34.18 -17.18
N ALA A 435 4.20 -34.29 -18.34
CA ALA A 435 3.87 -33.50 -19.52
C ALA A 435 2.44 -33.77 -20.01
N ALA A 436 2.03 -35.03 -20.08
CA ALA A 436 0.67 -35.41 -20.49
C ALA A 436 -0.41 -34.84 -19.54
N ILE A 437 -0.17 -34.93 -18.22
CA ILE A 437 -1.07 -34.36 -17.21
C ILE A 437 -1.18 -32.84 -17.36
N LEU A 438 -0.05 -32.15 -17.57
CA LEU A 438 -0.05 -30.70 -17.76
C LEU A 438 -0.79 -30.26 -19.03
N MET A 439 -0.65 -31.01 -20.13
CA MET A 439 -1.40 -30.78 -21.36
C MET A 439 -2.90 -30.98 -21.15
N GLU A 440 -3.31 -32.07 -20.49
CA GLU A 440 -4.71 -32.35 -20.17
C GLU A 440 -5.34 -31.25 -19.29
N LEU A 441 -4.62 -30.77 -18.27
CA LEU A 441 -5.09 -29.66 -17.42
C LEU A 441 -5.23 -28.35 -18.22
N ALA A 442 -4.31 -28.09 -19.14
CA ALA A 442 -4.37 -26.92 -20.03
C ALA A 442 -5.52 -27.03 -21.06
N ASP A 443 -5.80 -28.23 -21.58
CA ASP A 443 -6.92 -28.52 -22.48
C ASP A 443 -8.28 -28.29 -21.79
N ARG A 444 -8.35 -28.53 -20.48
CA ARG A 444 -9.51 -28.23 -19.63
C ARG A 444 -9.59 -26.75 -19.18
N GLU A 445 -8.79 -25.88 -19.78
CA GLU A 445 -8.73 -24.44 -19.50
C GLU A 445 -8.37 -24.08 -18.05
N MET A 446 -7.74 -24.99 -17.32
CA MET A 446 -7.28 -24.72 -15.95
C MET A 446 -6.01 -23.87 -15.96
N ARG A 447 -5.81 -23.08 -14.90
CA ARG A 447 -4.57 -22.34 -14.67
C ARG A 447 -3.66 -23.19 -13.78
N VAL A 448 -2.50 -23.59 -14.29
CA VAL A 448 -1.56 -24.43 -13.56
C VAL A 448 -0.33 -23.64 -13.16
N VAL A 449 0.13 -23.80 -11.92
CA VAL A 449 1.50 -23.46 -11.53
C VAL A 449 2.12 -24.72 -10.97
N THR A 450 3.24 -25.14 -11.53
CA THR A 450 3.90 -26.39 -11.15
C THR A 450 5.37 -26.19 -10.89
N THR A 451 5.95 -26.92 -9.94
CA THR A 451 7.40 -27.00 -9.78
C THR A 451 7.91 -28.31 -10.38
N THR A 452 9.09 -28.28 -10.99
CA THR A 452 9.67 -29.47 -11.61
C THR A 452 11.18 -29.53 -11.47
N HIS A 453 11.68 -30.76 -11.51
CA HIS A 453 13.09 -31.10 -11.68
C HIS A 453 13.40 -31.70 -13.05
N TYR A 454 12.38 -32.05 -13.83
CA TYR A 454 12.55 -32.73 -15.10
C TYR A 454 13.01 -31.75 -16.20
N PRO A 455 14.16 -31.99 -16.84
CA PRO A 455 14.64 -31.14 -17.93
C PRO A 455 13.69 -31.12 -19.14
N SER A 456 13.05 -32.25 -19.45
CA SER A 456 12.09 -32.40 -20.55
C SER A 456 10.85 -31.49 -20.42
N LEU A 457 10.38 -31.23 -19.20
CA LEU A 457 9.28 -30.29 -18.95
C LEU A 457 9.67 -28.84 -19.25
N LYS A 458 10.96 -28.48 -19.15
CA LYS A 458 11.46 -27.14 -19.55
C LYS A 458 11.30 -26.91 -21.05
N GLY A 459 11.39 -27.98 -21.85
CA GLY A 459 11.20 -27.93 -23.30
C GLY A 459 9.74 -27.73 -23.72
N LEU A 460 8.76 -28.04 -22.84
CA LEU A 460 7.33 -27.95 -23.18
C LEU A 460 6.91 -26.52 -23.56
N ALA A 461 7.42 -25.52 -22.84
CA ALA A 461 7.19 -24.09 -23.13
C ALA A 461 7.77 -23.60 -24.46
N GLN A 462 8.68 -24.36 -25.09
CA GLN A 462 9.17 -24.04 -26.44
C GLN A 462 8.28 -24.62 -27.54
N VAL A 463 7.56 -25.70 -27.24
CA VAL A 463 6.77 -26.46 -28.21
C VAL A 463 5.30 -26.04 -28.17
N ASP A 464 4.79 -25.69 -26.99
CA ASP A 464 3.39 -25.29 -26.78
C ASP A 464 3.35 -23.91 -26.09
N PRO A 465 2.82 -22.86 -26.76
CA PRO A 465 2.79 -21.49 -26.24
C PRO A 465 1.89 -21.29 -25.01
N ARG A 466 1.08 -22.29 -24.64
CA ARG A 466 0.28 -22.26 -23.41
C ARG A 466 1.15 -22.43 -22.16
N PHE A 467 2.39 -22.89 -22.31
CA PHE A 467 3.31 -23.13 -21.20
C PHE A 467 4.36 -22.02 -21.12
N LEU A 468 4.55 -21.49 -19.92
CA LEU A 468 5.56 -20.49 -19.60
C LEU A 468 6.59 -21.09 -18.65
N ASN A 469 7.87 -20.89 -18.93
CA ASN A 469 8.93 -21.25 -17.99
C ASN A 469 9.13 -20.15 -16.95
N GLY A 470 9.46 -20.54 -15.73
CA GLY A 470 9.97 -19.68 -14.69
C GLY A 470 11.09 -20.36 -13.92
N SER A 471 12.01 -19.58 -13.37
CA SER A 471 13.11 -20.09 -12.56
C SER A 471 13.40 -19.19 -11.37
N LEU A 472 13.85 -19.78 -10.27
CA LEU A 472 14.30 -19.03 -9.12
C LEU A 472 15.81 -18.85 -9.18
N ALA A 473 16.25 -17.60 -9.20
CA ALA A 473 17.65 -17.25 -9.33
C ALA A 473 18.45 -17.70 -8.09
N PHE A 474 19.61 -18.31 -8.35
CA PHE A 474 20.52 -18.81 -7.33
C PHE A 474 21.89 -18.15 -7.51
N ASP A 475 22.43 -17.60 -6.43
CA ASP A 475 23.76 -17.00 -6.46
C ASP A 475 24.80 -18.13 -6.30
N LEU A 476 25.40 -18.52 -7.44
CA LEU A 476 26.46 -19.53 -7.47
C LEU A 476 27.73 -19.06 -6.76
N GLU A 477 27.99 -17.76 -6.64
CA GLU A 477 29.16 -17.21 -5.95
C GLU A 477 29.01 -17.25 -4.43
N GLN A 478 27.82 -16.94 -3.92
CA GLN A 478 27.52 -16.97 -2.48
C GLN A 478 26.95 -18.32 -2.01
N LEU A 479 26.64 -19.24 -2.92
CA LEU A 479 25.89 -20.47 -2.65
C LEU A 479 24.55 -20.21 -1.93
N ALA A 480 23.93 -19.07 -2.22
CA ALA A 480 22.73 -18.62 -1.53
C ALA A 480 21.57 -18.46 -2.53
N PRO A 481 20.36 -18.92 -2.16
CA PRO A 481 19.17 -18.62 -2.94
C PRO A 481 18.87 -17.12 -2.89
N THR A 482 18.62 -16.49 -4.03
CA THR A 482 18.20 -15.08 -4.09
C THR A 482 16.70 -14.90 -3.90
N TYR A 483 15.94 -16.00 -4.01
CA TYR A 483 14.47 -16.07 -3.97
C TYR A 483 13.76 -15.19 -5.01
N ARG A 484 14.45 -14.78 -6.08
CA ARG A 484 13.90 -13.97 -7.18
C ARG A 484 13.44 -14.83 -8.34
N LEU A 485 12.21 -14.63 -8.78
CA LEU A 485 11.61 -15.26 -9.95
C LEU A 485 12.07 -14.59 -11.22
N VAL A 486 12.45 -15.41 -12.19
CA VAL A 486 12.79 -15.05 -13.54
C VAL A 486 11.83 -15.76 -14.48
N LEU A 487 11.01 -15.02 -15.19
CA LEU A 487 10.04 -15.56 -16.15
C LEU A 487 10.66 -15.71 -17.54
N GLY A 488 10.16 -16.68 -18.30
CA GLY A 488 10.56 -16.99 -19.67
C GLY A 488 11.80 -17.89 -19.80
N ILE A 489 12.56 -18.09 -18.73
CA ILE A 489 13.82 -18.84 -18.77
C ILE A 489 13.79 -19.98 -17.76
N PRO A 490 14.04 -21.23 -18.19
CA PRO A 490 14.15 -22.35 -17.26
C PRO A 490 15.49 -22.30 -16.53
N GLY A 491 15.48 -22.67 -15.25
CA GLY A 491 16.65 -22.58 -14.37
C GLY A 491 17.60 -23.74 -14.54
N ARG A 492 18.89 -23.50 -14.27
CA ARG A 492 19.92 -24.54 -14.30
C ARG A 492 19.86 -25.51 -13.11
N SER A 493 20.28 -26.76 -13.35
CA SER A 493 20.53 -27.76 -12.32
C SER A 493 21.93 -27.54 -11.73
N ALA A 494 22.04 -26.91 -10.56
CA ALA A 494 23.34 -26.54 -9.96
C ALA A 494 23.99 -27.63 -9.07
N ALA A 495 23.49 -28.88 -9.12
CA ALA A 495 23.87 -29.92 -8.15
C ALA A 495 25.37 -30.25 -8.13
N LEU A 496 26.01 -30.37 -9.30
CA LEU A 496 27.45 -30.66 -9.40
C LEU A 496 28.32 -29.47 -8.96
N GLU A 497 27.87 -28.24 -9.17
CA GLU A 497 28.60 -27.03 -8.77
C GLU A 497 28.50 -26.80 -7.26
N MET A 498 27.34 -27.09 -6.67
CA MET A 498 27.17 -27.15 -5.23
C MET A 498 28.06 -28.24 -4.61
N ALA A 499 28.04 -29.45 -5.18
CA ALA A 499 28.89 -30.55 -4.70
C ALA A 499 30.38 -30.19 -4.74
N ALA A 500 30.84 -29.55 -5.82
CA ALA A 500 32.22 -29.07 -5.94
C ALA A 500 32.61 -28.10 -4.82
N ARG A 501 31.76 -27.11 -4.54
CA ARG A 501 32.04 -26.13 -3.50
C ARG A 501 31.89 -26.67 -2.08
N LEU A 502 31.08 -27.72 -1.89
CA LEU A 502 31.00 -28.47 -0.63
C LEU A 502 32.22 -29.40 -0.40
N GLY A 503 33.17 -29.41 -1.34
CA GLY A 503 34.43 -30.14 -1.20
C GLY A 503 34.42 -31.54 -1.80
N LEU A 504 33.45 -31.89 -2.66
CA LEU A 504 33.46 -33.16 -3.37
C LEU A 504 34.69 -33.22 -4.29
N PRO A 505 35.49 -34.30 -4.28
CA PRO A 505 36.71 -34.38 -5.09
C PRO A 505 36.45 -34.21 -6.59
N GLU A 506 37.33 -33.47 -7.28
CA GLU A 506 37.19 -33.21 -8.72
C GLU A 506 37.19 -34.51 -9.55
N SER A 507 37.85 -35.56 -9.07
CA SER A 507 37.81 -36.89 -9.69
C SER A 507 36.42 -37.53 -9.71
N VAL A 508 35.59 -37.27 -8.69
CA VAL A 508 34.19 -37.74 -8.64
C VAL A 508 33.32 -36.87 -9.53
N LEU A 509 33.53 -35.56 -9.52
CA LEU A 509 32.78 -34.61 -10.35
C LEU A 509 33.05 -34.81 -11.84
N ALA A 510 34.30 -35.08 -12.22
CA ALA A 510 34.68 -35.40 -13.59
C ALA A 510 33.93 -36.64 -14.09
N ARG A 511 33.92 -37.73 -13.30
CA ARG A 511 33.15 -38.94 -13.61
C ARG A 511 31.65 -38.70 -13.70
N ALA A 512 31.10 -37.85 -12.82
CA ALA A 512 29.68 -37.50 -12.87
C ALA A 512 29.33 -36.72 -14.14
N ARG A 513 30.19 -35.80 -14.59
CA ARG A 513 30.01 -35.05 -15.85
C ARG A 513 30.08 -35.96 -17.08
N GLU A 514 30.92 -36.99 -17.06
CA GLU A 514 31.02 -37.98 -18.16
C GLU A 514 29.75 -38.84 -18.31
N GLN A 515 28.97 -39.01 -17.23
CA GLN A 515 27.72 -39.79 -17.24
C GLN A 515 26.49 -39.00 -17.68
N LEU A 516 26.57 -37.66 -17.75
CA LEU A 516 25.46 -36.83 -18.25
C LEU A 516 25.29 -37.03 -19.75
N ARG A 517 24.04 -37.17 -20.23
CA ARG A 517 23.77 -37.41 -21.65
C ARG A 517 24.18 -36.18 -22.49
N PRO A 518 24.70 -36.37 -23.72
CA PRO A 518 25.15 -35.26 -24.57
C PRO A 518 24.06 -34.22 -24.88
N GLN A 519 22.80 -34.66 -25.06
CA GLN A 519 21.66 -33.78 -25.36
C GLN A 519 21.23 -32.92 -24.16
N GLU A 520 21.24 -33.48 -22.95
CA GLU A 520 20.97 -32.75 -21.71
C GLU A 520 22.06 -31.70 -21.47
N THR A 521 23.32 -32.07 -21.74
CA THR A 521 24.47 -31.18 -21.62
C THR A 521 24.41 -30.00 -22.61
N ALA A 522 23.90 -30.20 -23.84
CA ALA A 522 23.77 -29.13 -24.83
C ALA A 522 22.71 -28.09 -24.42
N MET A 523 21.54 -28.54 -23.96
CA MET A 523 20.47 -27.66 -23.48
C MET A 523 20.91 -26.88 -22.23
N GLU A 524 21.58 -27.54 -21.27
CA GLU A 524 22.09 -26.87 -20.07
C GLU A 524 23.14 -25.80 -20.38
N ARG A 525 23.97 -25.99 -21.42
CA ARG A 525 24.93 -24.97 -21.88
C ARG A 525 24.24 -23.73 -22.42
N VAL A 526 23.20 -23.90 -23.24
CA VAL A 526 22.41 -22.78 -23.79
C VAL A 526 21.71 -22.02 -22.67
N ILE A 527 21.11 -22.74 -21.70
CA ILE A 527 20.50 -22.11 -20.51
C ILE A 527 21.55 -21.31 -19.72
N ALA A 528 22.75 -21.86 -19.53
CA ALA A 528 23.82 -21.20 -18.80
C ALA A 528 24.38 -19.95 -19.51
N GLU A 529 24.29 -19.89 -20.84
CA GLU A 529 24.67 -18.71 -21.62
C GLU A 529 23.60 -17.61 -21.52
N LEU A 530 22.32 -17.98 -21.69
CA LEU A 530 21.18 -17.08 -21.50
C LEU A 530 21.14 -16.47 -20.08
N GLU A 531 21.39 -17.27 -19.04
CA GLU A 531 21.44 -16.78 -17.66
C GLU A 531 22.58 -15.76 -17.46
N ARG A 532 23.76 -15.96 -18.09
CA ARG A 532 24.90 -15.05 -18.01
C ARG A 532 24.62 -13.72 -18.71
N GLU A 533 24.14 -13.76 -19.95
CA GLU A 533 23.77 -12.54 -20.70
C GLU A 533 22.69 -11.75 -19.96
N ARG A 534 21.70 -12.44 -19.37
CA ARG A 534 20.65 -11.80 -18.59
C ARG A 534 21.18 -11.15 -17.32
N ARG A 535 22.08 -11.82 -16.58
CA ARG A 535 22.69 -11.24 -15.36
C ARG A 535 23.43 -9.95 -15.71
N THR A 536 24.19 -9.94 -16.82
CA THR A 536 24.84 -8.71 -17.31
C THR A 536 23.82 -7.62 -17.67
N ALA A 537 22.74 -7.98 -18.36
CA ALA A 537 21.68 -7.03 -18.71
C ALA A 537 20.93 -6.48 -17.48
N GLU A 538 20.67 -7.30 -16.45
CA GLU A 538 20.05 -6.87 -15.20
C GLU A 538 20.96 -5.93 -14.40
N GLU A 539 22.26 -6.23 -14.32
CA GLU A 539 23.23 -5.37 -13.67
C GLU A 539 23.34 -4.00 -14.37
N GLU A 540 23.36 -4.00 -15.70
CA GLU A 540 23.29 -2.77 -16.49
C GLU A 540 21.99 -2.01 -16.24
N ARG A 541 20.84 -2.70 -16.27
CA ARG A 541 19.53 -2.07 -16.01
C ARG A 541 19.45 -1.49 -14.60
N ARG A 542 20.03 -2.16 -13.60
CA ARG A 542 20.12 -1.65 -12.22
C ARG A 542 21.00 -0.40 -12.15
N ARG A 543 22.14 -0.39 -12.84
CA ARG A 543 23.02 0.80 -12.93
C ARG A 543 22.28 1.98 -13.58
N TRP A 544 21.60 1.74 -14.70
CA TRP A 544 20.80 2.76 -15.38
C TRP A 544 19.63 3.26 -14.52
N GLY A 545 18.94 2.37 -13.79
CA GLY A 545 17.87 2.73 -12.87
C GLY A 545 18.36 3.62 -11.72
N ALA A 546 19.52 3.31 -11.12
CA ALA A 546 20.13 4.12 -10.07
C ALA A 546 20.53 5.51 -10.58
N LEU A 547 21.18 5.59 -11.75
CA LEU A 547 21.53 6.85 -12.41
C LEU A 547 20.29 7.70 -12.72
N ARG A 548 19.19 7.07 -13.14
CA ARG A 548 17.94 7.76 -13.41
C ARG A 548 17.29 8.31 -12.14
N ALA A 549 17.27 7.53 -11.06
CA ALA A 549 16.74 7.99 -9.77
C ALA A 549 17.54 9.17 -9.22
N GLU A 550 18.87 9.13 -9.31
CA GLU A 550 19.76 10.23 -8.92
C GLU A 550 19.49 11.49 -9.77
N ALA A 551 19.28 11.33 -11.08
CA ALA A 551 18.92 12.45 -11.96
C ALA A 551 17.53 13.03 -11.64
N GLU A 552 16.54 12.19 -11.32
CA GLU A 552 15.19 12.63 -10.92
C GLU A 552 15.20 13.37 -9.57
N GLU A 553 15.99 12.90 -8.61
CA GLU A 553 16.19 13.57 -7.31
C GLU A 553 16.89 14.93 -7.49
N ALA A 554 17.96 14.97 -8.29
CA ALA A 554 18.65 16.22 -8.62
C ALA A 554 17.72 17.23 -9.32
N ALA A 555 16.86 16.76 -10.23
CA ALA A 555 15.86 17.59 -10.90
C ALA A 555 14.77 18.10 -9.94
N ALA A 556 14.32 17.28 -8.99
CA ALA A 556 13.37 17.68 -7.96
C ALA A 556 13.96 18.77 -7.04
N ILE A 557 15.22 18.59 -6.59
CA ILE A 557 15.95 19.58 -5.78
C ILE A 557 16.12 20.89 -6.55
N GLN A 558 16.47 20.83 -7.84
CA GLN A 558 16.58 22.04 -8.68
C GLN A 558 15.24 22.74 -8.84
N LYS A 559 14.14 22.00 -9.04
CA LYS A 559 12.79 22.58 -9.18
C LYS A 559 12.33 23.25 -7.89
N GLU A 560 12.57 22.62 -6.74
CA GLU A 560 12.26 23.20 -5.44
C GLU A 560 13.12 24.43 -5.14
N GLY A 561 14.42 24.36 -5.45
CA GLY A 561 15.34 25.49 -5.35
C GLY A 561 14.92 26.68 -6.22
N ALA A 562 14.53 26.43 -7.47
CA ALA A 562 14.04 27.45 -8.39
C ALA A 562 12.74 28.10 -7.88
N ALA A 563 11.79 27.32 -7.36
CA ALA A 563 10.56 27.84 -6.77
C ALA A 563 10.82 28.72 -5.52
N ARG A 564 11.75 28.30 -4.65
CA ARG A 564 12.19 29.10 -3.49
C ARG A 564 12.87 30.40 -3.93
N TRP A 565 13.69 30.35 -4.98
CA TRP A 565 14.37 31.53 -5.52
C TRP A 565 13.38 32.54 -6.09
N GLU A 566 12.40 32.08 -6.86
CA GLU A 566 11.35 32.94 -7.42
C GLU A 566 10.49 33.61 -6.33
N MET A 567 10.16 32.86 -5.26
CA MET A 567 9.47 33.43 -4.09
C MET A 567 10.30 34.50 -3.38
N SER A 568 11.59 34.24 -3.16
CA SER A 568 12.52 35.20 -2.55
C SER A 568 12.69 36.46 -3.41
N GLU A 569 12.80 36.32 -4.73
CA GLU A 569 12.90 37.43 -5.66
C GLU A 569 11.65 38.33 -5.60
N ARG A 570 10.45 37.74 -5.59
CA ARG A 570 9.19 38.48 -5.44
C ARG A 570 9.12 39.22 -4.10
N GLU A 571 9.57 38.61 -3.00
CA GLU A 571 9.62 39.28 -1.70
C GLU A 571 10.61 40.45 -1.67
N ILE A 572 11.81 40.27 -2.26
CA ILE A 572 12.82 41.32 -2.36
C ILE A 572 12.27 42.48 -3.19
N GLN A 573 11.67 42.22 -4.35
CA GLN A 573 11.05 43.25 -5.18
C GLN A 573 9.93 43.99 -4.43
N LYS A 574 9.11 43.28 -3.64
CA LYS A 574 8.06 43.90 -2.81
C LYS A 574 8.66 44.81 -1.73
N LYS A 575 9.68 44.35 -1.01
CA LYS A 575 10.39 45.12 0.02
C LYS A 575 11.09 46.35 -0.56
N VAL A 576 11.72 46.22 -1.73
CA VAL A 576 12.34 47.36 -2.44
C VAL A 576 11.28 48.38 -2.84
N ARG A 577 10.16 47.96 -3.45
CA ARG A 577 9.07 48.88 -3.80
C ARG A 577 8.48 49.60 -2.59
N GLN A 578 8.31 48.90 -1.47
CA GLN A 578 7.80 49.49 -0.24
C GLN A 578 8.76 50.55 0.31
N LYS A 579 10.05 50.23 0.43
CA LYS A 579 11.07 51.19 0.90
C LYS A 579 11.18 52.42 0.00
N VAL A 580 11.09 52.23 -1.32
CA VAL A 580 11.09 53.36 -2.28
C VAL A 580 9.85 54.22 -2.09
N ALA A 581 8.66 53.62 -1.92
CA ALA A 581 7.43 54.37 -1.68
C ALA A 581 7.45 55.14 -0.35
N GLU A 582 7.99 54.54 0.72
CA GLU A 582 8.18 55.20 2.03
C GLU A 582 9.12 56.39 1.92
N ALA A 583 10.29 56.22 1.30
CA ALA A 583 11.26 57.31 1.10
C ALA A 583 10.70 58.45 0.25
N VAL A 584 9.92 58.14 -0.80
CA VAL A 584 9.24 59.15 -1.63
C VAL A 584 8.17 59.91 -0.83
N SER A 585 7.42 59.21 0.04
CA SER A 585 6.41 59.84 0.89
C SER A 585 7.04 60.74 1.95
N GLU A 586 8.13 60.31 2.57
CA GLU A 586 8.88 61.08 3.56
C GLU A 586 9.47 62.35 2.95
N ALA A 587 10.11 62.23 1.78
CA ALA A 587 10.61 63.38 1.02
C ALA A 587 9.48 64.36 0.64
N ARG A 588 8.30 63.87 0.22
CA ARG A 588 7.13 64.73 -0.05
C ARG A 588 6.65 65.46 1.20
N SER A 589 6.65 64.79 2.35
CA SER A 589 6.23 65.38 3.63
C SER A 589 7.21 66.46 4.11
N GLU A 590 8.51 66.20 4.05
CA GLU A 590 9.54 67.20 4.40
C GLU A 590 9.47 68.43 3.50
N ILE A 591 9.30 68.22 2.20
CA ILE A 591 9.13 69.30 1.23
C ILE A 591 7.85 70.11 1.50
N ALA A 592 6.73 69.44 1.83
CA ALA A 592 5.49 70.12 2.19
C ALA A 592 5.62 70.94 3.48
N ALA A 593 6.33 70.42 4.49
CA ALA A 593 6.65 71.14 5.73
C ALA A 593 7.53 72.37 5.46
N LEU A 594 8.56 72.23 4.61
CA LEU A 594 9.41 73.34 4.18
C LEU A 594 8.59 74.44 3.50
N MET A 595 7.68 74.07 2.60
CA MET A 595 6.79 75.01 1.92
C MET A 595 5.81 75.73 2.85
N THR A 596 5.37 75.05 3.91
CA THR A 596 4.48 75.64 4.91
C THR A 596 5.24 76.70 5.71
N SER A 597 6.48 76.41 6.11
CA SER A 597 7.37 77.39 6.76
C SER A 597 7.79 78.57 5.87
N LEU A 598 7.89 78.36 4.55
CA LEU A 598 8.17 79.42 3.57
C LEU A 598 6.95 80.30 3.29
N LYS A 599 5.72 79.75 3.33
CA LYS A 599 4.48 80.54 3.21
C LYS A 599 4.28 81.51 4.37
N GLU A 600 4.70 81.15 5.58
CA GLU A 600 4.62 82.04 6.75
C GLU A 600 5.53 83.26 6.64
N LYS A 601 6.66 83.16 5.92
CA LYS A 601 7.63 84.25 5.73
C LYS A 601 7.24 85.28 4.65
N ARG A 602 6.10 85.10 3.96
CA ARG A 602 5.45 86.07 3.04
C ARG A 602 6.38 86.76 2.02
N ASP A 603 7.33 86.04 1.42
CA ASP A 603 8.08 86.54 0.25
C ASP A 603 7.56 85.90 -1.06
N PRO A 604 6.86 86.66 -1.93
CA PRO A 604 6.23 86.13 -3.14
C PRO A 604 7.22 85.54 -4.15
N ALA A 605 8.46 86.03 -4.20
CA ALA A 605 9.47 85.59 -5.17
C ALA A 605 10.08 84.23 -4.80
N LEU A 606 10.34 84.01 -3.52
CA LEU A 606 10.84 82.75 -2.98
C LEU A 606 9.79 81.62 -3.04
N ILE A 607 8.52 81.95 -2.79
CA ILE A 607 7.42 80.98 -2.88
C ILE A 607 7.22 80.48 -4.32
N LYS A 608 7.36 81.35 -5.33
CA LYS A 608 7.26 80.96 -6.74
C LYS A 608 8.44 80.06 -7.16
N LYS A 609 9.67 80.44 -6.80
CA LYS A 609 10.89 79.68 -7.09
C LYS A 609 10.91 78.31 -6.38
N GLY A 610 10.38 78.27 -5.15
CA GLY A 610 10.15 77.04 -4.39
C GLY A 610 9.12 76.11 -5.03
N ARG A 611 8.05 76.66 -5.62
CA ARG A 611 7.02 75.88 -6.34
C ARG A 611 7.54 75.30 -7.66
N GLU A 612 8.40 76.02 -8.36
CA GLU A 612 9.05 75.57 -9.59
C GLU A 612 10.08 74.45 -9.29
N THR A 613 10.90 74.59 -8.25
CA THR A 613 11.81 73.51 -7.79
C THR A 613 11.06 72.28 -7.29
N LEU A 614 9.89 72.45 -6.65
CA LEU A 614 9.02 71.35 -6.25
C LEU A 614 8.44 70.59 -7.46
N SER A 615 7.99 71.32 -8.48
CA SER A 615 7.53 70.72 -9.74
C SER A 615 8.65 69.98 -10.46
N GLU A 616 9.89 70.48 -10.39
CA GLU A 616 11.07 69.79 -10.93
C GLU A 616 11.44 68.54 -10.13
N ILE A 617 11.32 68.57 -8.79
CA ILE A 617 11.56 67.41 -7.92
C ILE A 617 10.44 66.38 -8.08
N GLU A 618 9.17 66.81 -8.19
CA GLU A 618 8.03 65.93 -8.47
C GLU A 618 8.14 65.31 -9.88
N LYS A 619 8.63 66.04 -10.88
CA LYS A 619 9.00 65.47 -12.19
C LYS A 619 10.14 64.45 -12.06
N LYS A 620 11.21 64.76 -11.33
CA LYS A 620 12.34 63.84 -11.12
C LYS A 620 11.96 62.57 -10.34
N ILE A 621 11.01 62.67 -9.41
CA ILE A 621 10.45 61.54 -8.65
C ILE A 621 9.43 60.77 -9.50
N GLY A 622 8.62 61.46 -10.30
CA GLY A 622 7.68 60.86 -11.26
C GLY A 622 8.40 60.06 -12.35
N ASP A 623 9.52 60.58 -12.86
CA ASP A 623 10.40 59.89 -13.80
C ASP A 623 11.16 58.71 -13.15
N GLY A 624 11.33 58.72 -11.82
CA GLY A 624 11.93 57.62 -11.05
C GLY A 624 11.00 56.42 -10.78
N LEU A 625 9.69 56.57 -11.03
CA LEU A 625 8.67 55.50 -10.92
C LEU A 625 8.21 54.96 -12.27
N VAL A 626 8.68 55.55 -13.38
CA VAL A 626 8.63 54.92 -14.68
C VAL A 626 9.80 53.93 -14.74
N ARG A 627 9.47 52.67 -15.07
CA ARG A 627 10.43 51.62 -15.39
C ARG A 627 11.64 52.19 -16.13
N ARG A 628 12.79 52.23 -15.46
CA ARG A 628 14.06 51.96 -16.14
C ARG A 628 13.97 50.51 -16.60
N GLU A 629 13.42 50.32 -17.80
CA GLU A 629 14.04 49.33 -18.68
C GLU A 629 15.53 49.69 -18.71
N PRO A 630 16.44 48.71 -18.60
CA PRO A 630 17.84 49.00 -18.70
C PRO A 630 18.06 49.79 -19.97
N ASP A 631 18.60 50.99 -19.80
CA ASP A 631 19.35 51.71 -20.81
C ASP A 631 20.61 50.86 -21.07
N SER A 632 20.42 49.66 -21.64
CA SER A 632 21.39 49.16 -22.58
C SER A 632 21.30 50.17 -23.69
N ALA A 633 22.34 50.98 -23.85
CA ALA A 633 22.61 51.67 -25.09
C ALA A 633 22.24 50.68 -26.22
N ARG A 634 21.09 50.87 -26.86
CA ARG A 634 20.71 50.04 -28.00
C ARG A 634 21.82 50.33 -29.00
N PRO A 635 22.64 49.34 -29.41
CA PRO A 635 23.57 49.58 -30.49
C PRO A 635 22.72 50.09 -31.66
N SER A 636 23.14 51.18 -32.28
CA SER A 636 22.43 51.78 -33.41
C SER A 636 22.20 50.68 -34.45
N LEU A 637 20.95 50.25 -34.59
CA LEU A 637 20.58 49.19 -35.52
C LEU A 637 20.81 49.73 -36.92
N GLN A 638 21.75 49.14 -37.66
CA GLN A 638 22.04 49.57 -39.02
C GLN A 638 21.23 48.75 -40.02
N ALA A 639 20.92 49.34 -41.17
CA ALA A 639 20.35 48.61 -42.30
C ALA A 639 21.27 47.42 -42.65
N GLY A 640 20.71 46.21 -42.67
CA GLY A 640 21.42 44.95 -42.89
C GLY A 640 21.56 44.06 -41.66
N GLN A 641 21.25 44.54 -40.44
CA GLN A 641 21.34 43.74 -39.22
C GLN A 641 20.17 42.74 -39.08
N ARG A 642 20.43 41.55 -38.49
CA ARG A 642 19.36 40.61 -38.11
C ARG A 642 18.63 41.11 -36.86
N VAL A 643 17.32 41.22 -36.98
CA VAL A 643 16.41 41.70 -35.94
C VAL A 643 15.26 40.72 -35.77
N GLU A 644 14.76 40.57 -34.55
CA GLU A 644 13.55 39.79 -34.28
C GLU A 644 12.34 40.72 -34.19
N VAL A 645 11.26 40.40 -34.91
CA VAL A 645 9.99 41.13 -34.80
C VAL A 645 9.18 40.53 -33.66
N LEU A 646 9.08 41.28 -32.55
CA LEU A 646 8.57 40.79 -31.27
C LEU A 646 7.12 40.29 -31.34
N SER A 647 6.28 40.92 -32.17
CA SER A 647 4.87 40.54 -32.33
C SER A 647 4.66 39.22 -33.07
N LEU A 648 5.65 38.78 -33.86
CA LEU A 648 5.58 37.57 -34.68
C LEU A 648 6.54 36.47 -34.21
N ARG A 649 7.46 36.77 -33.27
CA ARG A 649 8.56 35.90 -32.82
C ARG A 649 9.31 35.25 -33.98
N LYS A 650 9.61 36.06 -35.00
CA LYS A 650 10.32 35.63 -36.22
C LYS A 650 11.47 36.57 -36.51
N GLN A 651 12.60 35.97 -36.88
CA GLN A 651 13.83 36.68 -37.22
C GLN A 651 13.80 37.14 -38.68
N GLY A 652 14.27 38.36 -38.93
CA GLY A 652 14.36 38.97 -40.25
C GLY A 652 15.55 39.91 -40.35
N THR A 653 15.79 40.44 -41.55
CA THR A 653 16.85 41.42 -41.81
C THR A 653 16.24 42.81 -41.95
N LEU A 654 16.75 43.77 -41.19
CA LEU A 654 16.32 45.17 -41.25
C LEU A 654 16.83 45.80 -42.56
N LEU A 655 15.94 46.43 -43.34
CA LEU A 655 16.31 47.00 -44.66
C LEU A 655 16.57 48.51 -44.63
N ASP A 656 15.93 49.22 -43.71
CA ASP A 656 16.04 50.67 -43.58
C ASP A 656 16.72 51.01 -42.25
N SER A 657 17.55 52.06 -42.21
CA SER A 657 18.07 52.58 -40.94
C SER A 657 16.90 53.18 -40.14
N PRO A 658 16.73 52.84 -38.84
CA PRO A 658 15.60 53.28 -38.04
C PRO A 658 15.66 54.74 -37.57
N GLU A 659 16.72 55.49 -37.89
CA GLU A 659 16.88 56.88 -37.48
C GLU A 659 15.84 57.80 -38.17
N GLY A 660 14.91 58.36 -37.39
CA GLY A 660 13.96 59.38 -37.83
C GLY A 660 12.69 58.90 -38.55
N LEU A 661 12.50 57.59 -38.72
CA LEU A 661 11.38 57.00 -39.47
C LEU A 661 10.28 56.41 -38.56
N LYS A 662 9.01 56.70 -38.84
CA LYS A 662 7.85 56.18 -38.07
C LYS A 662 7.54 54.69 -38.33
N LYS A 663 8.05 54.12 -39.43
CA LYS A 663 7.94 52.71 -39.79
C LYS A 663 9.19 52.29 -40.56
N VAL A 664 9.69 51.09 -40.28
CA VAL A 664 10.87 50.48 -40.90
C VAL A 664 10.50 49.17 -41.58
N ARG A 665 11.19 48.84 -42.66
CA ARG A 665 10.94 47.59 -43.40
C ARG A 665 11.86 46.47 -42.91
N VAL A 666 11.28 45.34 -42.55
CA VAL A 666 11.98 44.13 -42.13
C VAL A 666 11.63 42.99 -43.09
N ARG A 667 12.65 42.31 -43.60
CA ARG A 667 12.50 41.15 -44.48
C ARG A 667 12.52 39.86 -43.67
N ILE A 668 11.43 39.11 -43.69
CA ILE A 668 11.32 37.79 -43.05
C ILE A 668 11.10 36.77 -44.19
N GLY A 669 12.10 35.96 -44.49
CA GLY A 669 12.08 35.09 -45.68
C GLY A 669 11.96 35.91 -46.98
N ASN A 670 10.98 35.61 -47.82
CA ASN A 670 10.75 36.30 -49.11
C ASN A 670 9.76 37.48 -49.03
N GLN A 671 9.27 37.84 -47.84
CA GLN A 671 8.28 38.91 -47.65
C GLN A 671 8.89 40.08 -46.87
N THR A 672 8.47 41.31 -47.20
CA THR A 672 8.89 42.54 -46.51
C THR A 672 7.71 43.16 -45.77
N LEU A 673 7.85 43.31 -44.45
CA LEU A 673 6.84 43.86 -43.55
C LEU A 673 7.27 45.25 -43.07
N SER A 674 6.30 46.18 -42.98
CA SER A 674 6.53 47.51 -42.42
C SER A 674 6.06 47.54 -40.97
N VAL A 675 7.00 47.67 -40.04
CA VAL A 675 6.77 47.61 -38.59
C VAL A 675 7.30 48.87 -37.90
N SER A 676 6.79 49.19 -36.72
CA SER A 676 7.35 50.29 -35.91
C SER A 676 8.78 49.94 -35.46
N PRO A 677 9.73 50.89 -35.40
CA PRO A 677 11.06 50.65 -34.84
C PRO A 677 11.05 50.12 -33.40
N ASP A 678 9.97 50.33 -32.65
CA ASP A 678 9.81 49.85 -31.28
C ASP A 678 9.38 48.38 -31.19
N ALA A 679 8.94 47.79 -32.31
CA ALA A 679 8.46 46.40 -32.38
C ALA A 679 9.55 45.41 -32.84
N ILE A 680 10.81 45.86 -32.90
CA ILE A 680 11.98 45.09 -33.36
C ILE A 680 13.09 45.15 -32.31
N GLU A 681 13.76 44.03 -32.10
CA GLU A 681 14.88 43.94 -31.16
C GLU A 681 16.13 43.39 -31.86
N GLY A 682 17.28 43.98 -31.55
CA GLY A 682 18.57 43.57 -32.12
C GLY A 682 19.08 42.29 -31.45
N VAL A 683 19.43 41.29 -32.25
CA VAL A 683 20.03 40.07 -31.73
C VAL A 683 21.52 40.35 -31.43
N LEU A 684 21.92 40.37 -30.16
CA LEU A 684 23.34 40.40 -29.77
C LEU A 684 24.02 39.10 -30.22
N GLN A 685 25.09 39.22 -31.02
CA GLN A 685 25.92 38.08 -31.40
C GLN A 685 26.72 37.59 -30.19
N SER A 686 26.47 36.37 -29.74
CA SER A 686 27.52 35.55 -29.11
C SER A 686 28.62 35.29 -30.16
N PRO A 687 29.91 35.22 -29.77
CA PRO A 687 30.92 34.71 -30.69
C PRO A 687 30.57 33.26 -30.99
N GLU A 688 30.45 32.98 -32.29
CA GLU A 688 30.14 31.68 -32.90
C GLU A 688 28.69 31.20 -32.74
N GLU A 689 27.89 31.52 -33.75
CA GLU A 689 26.98 30.57 -34.39
C GLU A 689 26.51 31.17 -35.74
N LYS A 690 27.13 30.73 -36.84
CA LYS A 690 26.67 31.05 -38.20
C LYS A 690 25.59 30.06 -38.60
N ALA A 691 24.35 30.56 -38.57
CA ALA A 691 23.17 29.93 -39.13
C ALA A 691 23.19 29.85 -40.67
N GLU A 692 22.65 28.75 -41.19
CA GLU A 692 22.06 28.60 -42.52
C GLU A 692 20.94 29.66 -42.78
N LYS A 693 20.44 30.01 -43.98
CA LYS A 693 19.99 29.35 -45.25
C LYS A 693 19.84 30.46 -46.34
N PRO A 694 19.28 30.30 -47.59
CA PRO A 694 19.11 29.18 -48.54
C PRO A 694 19.48 29.51 -50.04
N SER A 695 19.42 28.47 -50.90
CA SER A 695 19.43 28.32 -52.39
C SER A 695 18.86 29.46 -53.27
N ALA A 696 19.31 29.74 -54.51
CA ALA A 696 19.49 28.91 -55.74
C ALA A 696 20.35 29.67 -56.81
N PRO A 697 20.80 29.12 -57.98
CA PRO A 697 20.43 27.87 -58.64
C PRO A 697 21.60 26.93 -58.98
N ILE A 698 21.18 25.73 -59.37
CA ILE A 698 21.91 24.61 -59.99
C ILE A 698 23.18 25.04 -60.74
N SER A 699 24.32 24.58 -60.23
CA SER A 699 25.48 24.23 -61.03
C SER A 699 25.94 22.85 -60.57
N VAL A 700 25.77 21.88 -61.45
CA VAL A 700 26.34 20.52 -61.38
C VAL A 700 27.87 20.66 -61.28
N ASP A 701 28.52 20.11 -60.25
CA ASP A 701 29.66 19.17 -60.39
C ASP A 701 30.35 18.69 -59.09
N SER A 702 30.85 17.45 -59.14
CA SER A 702 31.94 16.79 -58.37
C SER A 702 31.74 16.36 -56.89
N GLY A 703 31.96 15.07 -56.64
CA GLY A 703 31.61 14.32 -55.43
C GLY A 703 32.43 14.58 -54.17
N GLU A 704 31.86 14.22 -53.02
CA GLU A 704 32.44 14.36 -51.68
C GLU A 704 33.63 13.40 -51.49
N SER A 705 34.85 13.93 -51.48
CA SER A 705 36.09 13.16 -51.22
C SER A 705 36.46 13.07 -49.73
N SER A 706 35.53 13.34 -48.80
CA SER A 706 35.80 13.33 -47.36
C SER A 706 34.63 12.77 -46.55
N LEU A 707 34.93 11.93 -45.56
CA LEU A 707 33.98 11.31 -44.63
C LEU A 707 34.35 11.64 -43.18
N ASP A 708 33.40 12.17 -42.42
CA ASP A 708 33.55 12.44 -40.98
C ASP A 708 32.85 11.37 -40.14
N LEU A 709 33.61 10.78 -39.22
CA LEU A 709 33.22 9.69 -38.33
C LEU A 709 33.35 10.08 -36.85
N ILE A 710 33.61 11.36 -36.53
CA ILE A 710 33.74 11.83 -35.15
C ILE A 710 32.42 11.59 -34.38
N GLY A 711 32.54 11.03 -33.18
CA GLY A 711 31.40 10.77 -32.29
C GLY A 711 30.62 9.49 -32.59
N LYS A 712 30.99 8.74 -33.64
CA LYS A 712 30.37 7.46 -34.00
C LYS A 712 30.93 6.29 -33.19
N ARG A 713 30.08 5.30 -32.90
CA ARG A 713 30.52 4.00 -32.35
C ARG A 713 31.23 3.19 -33.44
N VAL A 714 32.10 2.25 -33.05
CA VAL A 714 32.96 1.52 -33.99
C VAL A 714 32.16 0.78 -35.06
N GLU A 715 31.12 0.03 -34.68
CA GLU A 715 30.28 -0.72 -35.63
C GLU A 715 29.54 0.20 -36.60
N GLU A 716 28.93 1.28 -36.10
CA GLU A 716 28.24 2.29 -36.91
C GLU A 716 29.19 3.00 -37.89
N ALA A 717 30.41 3.30 -37.46
CA ALA A 717 31.41 3.95 -38.30
C ALA A 717 31.92 3.05 -39.44
N LEU A 718 32.03 1.74 -39.21
CA LEU A 718 32.45 0.78 -40.24
C LEU A 718 31.37 0.60 -41.32
N GLU A 719 30.10 0.55 -40.93
CA GLU A 719 28.99 0.46 -41.90
C GLU A 719 28.89 1.72 -42.78
N ILE A 720 29.08 2.91 -42.17
CA ILE A 720 29.11 4.18 -42.91
C ILE A 720 30.32 4.24 -43.85
N LEU A 721 31.48 3.73 -43.41
CA LEU A 721 32.71 3.68 -44.19
C LEU A 721 32.56 2.76 -45.41
N GLU A 722 31.97 1.58 -45.27
CA GLU A 722 31.71 0.66 -46.39
C GLU A 722 30.89 1.31 -47.49
N ARG A 723 29.75 1.90 -47.11
CA ARG A 723 28.85 2.58 -48.07
C ARG A 723 29.46 3.84 -48.68
N PHE A 724 30.47 4.42 -48.04
CA PHE A 724 31.23 5.55 -48.58
C PHE A 724 32.27 5.07 -49.60
N LEU A 725 33.00 3.99 -49.33
CA LEU A 725 33.98 3.41 -50.25
C LEU A 725 33.33 2.91 -51.55
N ASP A 726 32.16 2.26 -51.45
CA ASP A 726 31.39 1.83 -52.63
C ASP A 726 31.04 3.02 -53.53
N ARG A 727 30.64 4.15 -52.94
CA ARG A 727 30.31 5.37 -53.69
C ARG A 727 31.55 6.07 -54.24
N ALA A 728 32.66 6.07 -53.52
CA ALA A 728 33.89 6.72 -53.94
C ALA A 728 34.55 6.03 -55.16
N ILE A 729 34.46 4.70 -55.24
CA ILE A 729 34.92 3.94 -56.41
C ILE A 729 34.02 4.20 -57.62
N LEU A 730 32.69 4.17 -57.44
CA LEU A 730 31.74 4.51 -58.50
C LEU A 730 31.91 5.95 -59.03
N GLY A 731 32.42 6.85 -58.19
CA GLY A 731 32.74 8.23 -58.53
C GLY A 731 34.14 8.45 -59.12
N SER A 732 34.92 7.38 -59.39
CA SER A 732 36.31 7.42 -59.87
C SER A 732 37.24 8.30 -59.03
N GLN A 733 37.01 8.37 -57.71
CA GLN A 733 37.85 9.16 -56.82
C GLN A 733 39.15 8.40 -56.53
N ARG A 734 40.29 9.02 -56.84
CA ARG A 734 41.62 8.41 -56.58
C ARG A 734 42.02 8.47 -55.11
N GLU A 735 41.57 9.51 -54.40
CA GLU A 735 41.96 9.76 -53.02
C GLU A 735 40.77 10.28 -52.21
N VAL A 736 40.56 9.70 -51.02
CA VAL A 736 39.50 10.09 -50.09
C VAL A 736 40.03 10.26 -48.67
N ARG A 737 39.41 11.17 -47.92
CA ARG A 737 39.83 11.58 -46.58
C ARG A 737 38.86 11.08 -45.52
N LEU A 738 39.36 10.40 -44.49
CA LEU A 738 38.57 9.95 -43.34
C LEU A 738 38.95 10.74 -42.08
N VAL A 739 37.98 11.37 -41.44
CA VAL A 739 38.16 12.11 -40.19
C VAL A 739 37.55 11.28 -39.05
N HIS A 740 38.38 10.81 -38.11
CA HIS A 740 37.92 10.00 -36.97
C HIS A 740 38.28 10.61 -35.60
N GLY A 741 39.02 11.72 -35.58
CA GLY A 741 39.43 12.43 -34.37
C GLY A 741 40.55 11.72 -33.59
N HIS A 742 41.05 12.38 -32.53
CA HIS A 742 42.15 11.87 -31.70
C HIS A 742 41.71 10.93 -30.56
N GLY A 743 40.47 11.06 -30.07
CA GLY A 743 39.82 10.36 -28.93
C GLY A 743 40.61 9.30 -28.14
N SER A 744 40.01 8.13 -27.91
CA SER A 744 40.63 7.00 -27.16
C SER A 744 41.46 6.06 -28.05
N GLY A 745 41.66 6.41 -29.33
CA GLY A 745 42.36 5.58 -30.32
C GLY A 745 41.61 4.33 -30.80
N ARG A 746 40.49 3.95 -30.18
CA ARG A 746 39.72 2.74 -30.54
C ARG A 746 39.10 2.81 -31.94
N LEU A 747 38.48 3.94 -32.28
CA LEU A 747 37.87 4.16 -33.59
C LEU A 747 38.92 4.17 -34.72
N LYS A 748 40.02 4.89 -34.50
CA LYS A 748 41.19 4.91 -35.38
C LYS A 748 41.75 3.50 -35.63
N LYS A 749 41.93 2.71 -34.56
CA LYS A 749 42.50 1.35 -34.67
C LYS A 749 41.58 0.44 -35.48
N ALA A 750 40.29 0.45 -35.18
CA ALA A 750 39.30 -0.36 -35.88
C ALA A 750 39.17 0.02 -37.37
N ILE A 751 39.19 1.33 -37.70
CA ILE A 751 39.16 1.80 -39.09
C ILE A 751 40.42 1.34 -39.83
N ARG A 752 41.63 1.53 -39.27
CA ARG A 752 42.87 1.11 -39.96
C ARG A 752 42.99 -0.41 -40.11
N GLU A 753 42.51 -1.17 -39.13
CA GLU A 753 42.41 -2.64 -39.20
C GLU A 753 41.45 -3.07 -40.31
N TYR A 754 40.26 -2.49 -40.37
CA TYR A 754 39.31 -2.73 -41.46
C TYR A 754 39.91 -2.39 -42.85
N LEU A 755 40.51 -1.21 -43.00
CA LEU A 755 41.11 -0.74 -44.26
C LEU A 755 42.27 -1.62 -44.75
N SER A 756 43.01 -2.25 -43.83
CA SER A 756 44.09 -3.19 -44.17
C SER A 756 43.58 -4.50 -44.81
N SER A 757 42.33 -4.85 -44.54
CA SER A 757 41.68 -6.05 -45.09
C SER A 757 40.72 -5.74 -46.25
N SER A 758 40.47 -4.46 -46.53
CA SER A 758 39.46 -4.04 -47.50
C SER A 758 39.95 -4.23 -48.94
N PRO A 759 39.13 -4.84 -49.83
CA PRO A 759 39.51 -5.03 -51.24
C PRO A 759 39.65 -3.71 -52.01
N TYR A 760 38.96 -2.66 -51.55
CA TYR A 760 38.79 -1.36 -52.20
C TYR A 760 40.00 -0.41 -52.08
N VAL A 761 40.89 -0.66 -51.12
CA VAL A 761 41.97 0.26 -50.76
C VAL A 761 43.30 -0.20 -51.37
N ALA A 762 43.99 0.70 -52.08
CA ALA A 762 45.33 0.44 -52.61
C ALA A 762 46.41 0.69 -51.55
N ARG A 763 46.29 1.81 -50.83
CA ARG A 763 47.17 2.19 -49.71
C ARG A 763 46.49 3.24 -48.83
N PHE A 764 46.90 3.31 -47.57
CA PHE A 764 46.47 4.36 -46.66
C PHE A 764 47.63 4.93 -45.83
N ARG A 765 47.53 6.21 -45.47
CA ARG A 765 48.50 6.90 -44.60
C ARG A 765 47.78 7.80 -43.59
N PRO A 766 48.38 8.10 -42.43
CA PRO A 766 47.92 9.22 -41.61
C PRO A 766 48.01 10.53 -42.41
N GLY A 767 47.11 11.48 -42.10
CA GLY A 767 47.19 12.83 -42.67
C GLY A 767 48.41 13.59 -42.18
N ASP A 768 48.92 14.50 -42.99
CA ASP A 768 50.02 15.38 -42.61
C ASP A 768 49.55 16.50 -41.64
N LEU A 769 50.48 17.29 -41.09
CA LEU A 769 50.18 18.39 -40.15
C LEU A 769 49.16 19.41 -40.70
N LEU A 770 49.13 19.64 -42.02
CA LEU A 770 48.16 20.50 -42.70
C LEU A 770 46.82 19.80 -43.00
N GLU A 771 46.78 18.47 -42.92
CA GLU A 771 45.63 17.62 -43.23
C GLU A 771 44.94 17.09 -41.95
N GLY A 772 45.26 17.65 -40.78
CA GLY A 772 44.68 17.23 -39.49
C GLY A 772 45.44 16.11 -38.79
N GLY A 773 46.66 15.80 -39.25
CA GLY A 773 47.57 14.86 -38.58
C GLY A 773 46.99 13.46 -38.44
N ASP A 774 47.34 12.81 -37.34
CA ASP A 774 46.97 11.42 -37.06
C ASP A 774 45.49 11.22 -36.64
N ALA A 775 44.70 12.31 -36.54
CA ALA A 775 43.23 12.27 -36.41
C ALA A 775 42.51 12.05 -37.76
N VAL A 776 43.27 12.06 -38.85
CA VAL A 776 42.80 11.85 -40.21
C VAL A 776 43.57 10.71 -40.85
N THR A 777 42.88 9.91 -41.66
CA THR A 777 43.49 8.86 -42.49
C THR A 777 43.15 9.15 -43.96
N ILE A 778 44.18 9.24 -44.79
CA ILE A 778 44.08 9.46 -46.24
C ILE A 778 44.15 8.10 -46.94
N LEU A 779 43.19 7.84 -47.81
CA LEU A 779 43.04 6.59 -48.56
C LEU A 779 43.29 6.82 -50.05
N THR A 780 44.15 6.02 -50.65
CA THR A 780 44.21 5.87 -52.12
C THR A 780 43.41 4.62 -52.49
N LEU A 781 42.39 4.77 -53.34
CA LEU A 781 41.56 3.66 -53.81
C LEU A 781 42.25 2.94 -54.98
N LYS A 782 41.93 1.65 -55.19
CA LYS A 782 42.42 0.92 -56.37
C LYS A 782 41.67 1.41 -57.61
N GLU A 783 42.41 1.71 -58.68
CA GLU A 783 41.81 1.83 -60.01
C GLU A 783 41.43 0.42 -60.49
N GLU A 784 40.22 0.26 -61.07
CA GLU A 784 39.85 -0.96 -61.79
C GLU A 784 40.72 -1.20 -63.02
#